data_AF-A0A535GXA4-F1
#
_entry.id   AF-A0A535GXA4-F1
#
_cell.length_a   1.000
_cell.length_b   1.000
_cell.length_c   1.000
_cell.angle_alpha   90.00
_cell.angle_beta   90.00
_cell.angle_gamma   90.00
#
_symmetry.space_group_name_H-M   'P 1'
#
loop_
_entity.id
_entity.type
_entity.pdbx_description
1 polymer ?
#
loop_
_entity_poly.entity_id
_entity_poly.type
_entity_poly.pdbx_seq_one_letter_code
_entity_poly.pdbx_strand_id
1 'polypeptide(L)'
;MPEQPSSPPRARLIFDPAEFKYDFGPDHPLRGRRLISLMDLLETSGLWQSENEQTRLPSRAATIEELSLNHTAEYIEAVQRLSVVDREALSPDEQRELEKLELHYGFGEGDTPALPDMHNVCSLIAGGSLVALSAVMGLPEGGTFSSEEDRPLHVYHPAGGLHHAWADRASGFCIYNDISVAIAHILQTTEAKVLYIDFDAHHGDGVQKSFYDDPRVMKISFHETGRYLFPGTGDVLELGSGLGRGYTVNIPLEPFTEDDSYNEAMNALLHPLVTFFAPDVIVSVHGCDTHAWDPLTHLKLTLRGIQKQMKMAHQLAHTYCQGRWVALGGGGYDLYRVVPRAWSMLWAEMSDQTLPKELPAEWITRWRPEWLAVREKEEAAQEVMGKAPAADDFPTTFMDRLEDFPAQPRRWHINEANHLTVALVRHLLVPSSVRHAFPTVQYRSPMTGLFDLLHLRGTATPSRIKGIETKAGEVLLRDFCPPSFVERLRPDDGLRAFARLPEREHMLLLGISKSPDCALALAYTHSGEIIGEVTLARGDSFWDGIENVYEVAIEVSSNRRGMGIARRLLAFALELDALEDMILFAIGLSWHWDYEGLGVTVHRYRQIIIDLFATQGFVEYPTTEPNVSMEPGNVLLARIGSRVDQRVASQFHSRLLSTPNLAHV
;
A
#
# COMPACT_ATOMS: atom_id res chain seq x y z
N MET A 1 8.88 -1.16 46.19
CA MET A 1 9.35 -2.10 45.15
C MET A 1 10.28 -1.31 44.26
N PRO A 2 11.47 -1.81 43.88
CA PRO A 2 12.29 -1.10 42.91
C PRO A 2 11.52 -1.07 41.58
N GLU A 3 11.34 0.12 41.01
CA GLU A 3 10.83 0.29 39.65
C GLU A 3 11.67 -0.61 38.73
N GLN A 4 11.00 -1.49 37.98
CA GLN A 4 11.67 -2.17 36.88
C GLN A 4 12.15 -1.08 35.91
N PRO A 5 13.39 -1.16 35.40
CA PRO A 5 13.82 -0.22 34.38
C PRO A 5 12.83 -0.29 33.22
N SER A 6 12.17 0.82 32.91
CA SER A 6 11.30 0.92 31.75
C SER A 6 12.13 0.55 30.54
N SER A 7 11.67 -0.41 29.74
CA SER A 7 12.26 -0.70 28.43
C SER A 7 12.45 0.62 27.67
N PRO A 8 13.58 0.82 26.97
CA PRO A 8 13.80 2.04 26.22
C PRO A 8 12.63 2.25 25.23
N PRO A 9 12.23 3.50 24.95
CA PRO A 9 11.23 3.76 23.93
C PRO A 9 11.66 3.08 22.63
N ARG A 10 10.73 2.50 21.88
CA ARG A 10 11.04 1.81 20.60
C ARG A 10 10.85 2.69 19.37
N ALA A 11 10.39 3.92 19.58
CA ALA A 11 10.28 4.96 18.57
C ALA A 11 11.43 5.98 18.68
N ARG A 12 11.94 6.41 17.54
CA ARG A 12 12.89 7.53 17.42
C ARG A 12 12.38 8.56 16.43
N LEU A 13 12.77 9.81 16.64
CA LEU A 13 12.51 10.93 15.75
C LEU A 13 13.84 11.43 15.19
N ILE A 14 13.91 11.58 13.88
CA ILE A 14 15.00 12.25 13.19
C ILE A 14 14.63 13.71 12.96
N PHE A 15 15.53 14.60 13.34
CA PHE A 15 15.39 16.02 13.09
C PHE A 15 16.75 16.73 13.14
N ASP A 16 16.97 17.57 12.14
CA ASP A 16 18.06 18.53 12.12
C ASP A 16 17.52 19.94 11.77
N PRO A 17 17.85 20.99 12.55
CA PRO A 17 17.42 22.36 12.25
C PRO A 17 17.79 22.87 10.86
N ALA A 18 18.80 22.30 10.19
CA ALA A 18 19.14 22.64 8.81
C ALA A 18 18.02 22.27 7.81
N GLU A 19 17.16 21.30 8.15
CA GLU A 19 16.00 20.91 7.32
C GLU A 19 14.97 22.04 7.22
N PHE A 20 14.95 23.00 8.16
CA PHE A 20 14.10 24.20 8.06
C PHE A 20 14.44 25.08 6.85
N LYS A 21 15.62 24.93 6.27
CA LYS A 21 16.02 25.63 5.04
C LYS A 21 15.38 25.04 3.78
N TYR A 22 14.67 23.91 3.88
CA TYR A 22 13.82 23.42 2.80
C TYR A 22 12.54 24.27 2.71
N ASP A 23 12.73 25.50 2.24
CA ASP A 23 11.74 26.56 2.17
C ASP A 23 11.87 27.27 0.82
N PHE A 24 10.78 27.27 0.05
CA PHE A 24 10.75 27.82 -1.30
C PHE A 24 10.40 29.32 -1.32
N GLY A 25 10.23 29.93 -0.15
CA GLY A 25 9.97 31.35 0.00
C GLY A 25 8.54 31.68 0.43
N PRO A 26 8.26 32.97 0.73
CA PRO A 26 7.02 33.40 1.36
C PRO A 26 5.77 33.25 0.49
N ASP A 27 5.93 33.21 -0.83
CA ASP A 27 4.84 33.13 -1.81
C ASP A 27 4.63 31.71 -2.35
N HIS A 28 5.42 30.74 -1.87
CA HIS A 28 5.33 29.34 -2.27
C HIS A 28 4.58 28.52 -1.20
N PRO A 29 3.75 27.53 -1.58
CA PRO A 29 3.00 26.73 -0.61
C PRO A 29 3.89 25.84 0.28
N LEU A 30 4.95 25.26 -0.28
CA LEU A 30 5.92 24.47 0.50
C LEU A 30 6.90 25.38 1.26
N ARG A 31 6.78 25.39 2.59
CA ARG A 31 7.59 26.24 3.47
C ARG A 31 8.14 25.47 4.67
N GLY A 32 9.38 25.77 5.07
CA GLY A 32 10.04 25.15 6.22
C GLY A 32 9.32 25.44 7.54
N ARG A 33 8.50 26.50 7.56
CA ARG A 33 7.67 26.89 8.71
C ARG A 33 6.72 25.80 9.21
N ARG A 34 6.31 24.85 8.34
CA ARG A 34 5.50 23.69 8.72
C ARG A 34 6.24 22.74 9.67
N LEU A 35 7.56 22.60 9.50
CA LEU A 35 8.41 21.82 10.41
C LEU A 35 8.67 22.61 11.69
N ILE A 36 8.87 23.92 11.61
CA ILE A 36 9.07 24.76 12.80
C ILE A 36 7.83 24.71 13.71
N SER A 37 6.63 24.85 13.15
CA SER A 37 5.37 24.78 13.92
C SER A 37 5.12 23.39 14.50
N LEU A 38 5.48 22.31 13.78
CA LEU A 38 5.45 20.94 14.28
C LEU A 38 6.38 20.77 15.50
N MET A 39 7.66 21.10 15.35
CA MET A 39 8.64 20.84 16.42
C MET A 39 8.30 21.66 17.67
N ASP A 40 7.83 22.89 17.49
CA ASP A 40 7.32 23.69 18.59
C ASP A 40 6.07 23.09 19.25
N LEU A 41 5.15 22.48 18.48
CA LEU A 41 3.99 21.80 19.05
C LEU A 41 4.40 20.56 19.85
N LEU A 42 5.33 19.77 19.32
CA LEU A 42 5.87 18.59 20.00
C LEU A 42 6.53 18.95 21.33
N GLU A 43 7.33 20.02 21.37
CA GLU A 43 8.01 20.49 22.58
C GLU A 43 7.02 21.07 23.61
N THR A 44 6.15 21.99 23.18
CA THR A 44 5.17 22.66 24.08
C THR A 44 4.07 21.73 24.58
N SER A 45 3.74 20.66 23.84
CA SER A 45 2.81 19.62 24.29
C SER A 45 3.46 18.57 25.20
N GLY A 46 4.79 18.57 25.29
CA GLY A 46 5.56 17.56 26.04
C GLY A 46 5.60 16.19 25.35
N LEU A 47 5.13 16.07 24.11
CA LEU A 47 5.13 14.80 23.36
C LEU A 47 6.54 14.38 22.93
N TRP A 48 7.42 15.34 22.66
CA TRP A 48 8.82 15.08 22.35
C TRP A 48 9.70 16.24 22.80
N GLN A 49 10.96 15.96 23.12
CA GLN A 49 11.94 16.96 23.55
C GLN A 49 13.24 16.72 22.79
N SER A 50 13.79 17.77 22.18
CA SER A 50 15.01 17.69 21.35
C SER A 50 16.26 17.24 22.12
N GLU A 51 16.30 17.50 23.42
CA GLU A 51 17.38 17.09 24.32
C GLU A 51 17.28 15.60 24.76
N ASN A 52 16.16 14.91 24.49
CA ASN A 52 15.98 13.52 24.87
C ASN A 52 16.68 12.57 23.89
N GLU A 53 17.92 12.19 24.21
CA GLU A 53 18.74 11.25 23.43
C GLU A 53 18.10 9.87 23.26
N GLN A 54 17.18 9.45 24.14
CA GLN A 54 16.50 8.15 24.00
C GLN A 54 15.44 8.16 22.91
N THR A 55 14.88 9.32 22.55
CA THR A 55 13.84 9.43 21.52
C THR A 55 14.34 10.11 20.26
N ARG A 56 15.59 10.60 20.25
CA ARG A 56 16.23 11.22 19.10
C ARG A 56 17.10 10.21 18.37
N LEU A 57 17.07 10.23 17.04
CA LEU A 57 18.04 9.56 16.18
C LEU A 57 18.76 10.62 15.34
N PRO A 58 20.11 10.71 15.40
CA PRO A 58 20.85 11.68 14.58
C PRO A 58 20.73 11.37 13.08
N SER A 59 20.52 12.39 12.25
CA SER A 59 20.68 12.30 10.80
C SER A 59 22.10 12.63 10.36
N ARG A 60 22.38 12.36 9.09
CA ARG A 60 23.56 12.82 8.36
C ARG A 60 23.17 13.07 6.91
N ALA A 61 23.99 13.81 6.16
CA ALA A 61 23.83 13.87 4.71
C ALA A 61 24.09 12.51 4.06
N ALA A 62 23.28 12.19 3.04
CA ALA A 62 23.56 11.13 2.10
C ALA A 62 24.83 11.46 1.29
N THR A 63 25.67 10.47 1.06
CA THR A 63 26.83 10.64 0.18
C THR A 63 26.41 10.67 -1.28
N ILE A 64 27.31 11.07 -2.18
CA ILE A 64 27.04 11.04 -3.62
C ILE A 64 26.79 9.62 -4.10
N GLU A 65 27.51 8.64 -3.55
CA GLU A 65 27.32 7.22 -3.85
C GLU A 65 25.92 6.74 -3.43
N GLU A 66 25.45 7.15 -2.24
CA GLU A 66 24.10 6.83 -1.77
C GLU A 66 23.01 7.51 -2.62
N LEU A 67 23.18 8.79 -2.96
CA LEU A 67 22.25 9.49 -3.86
C LEU A 67 22.21 8.83 -5.25
N SER A 68 23.36 8.34 -5.73
CA SER A 68 23.49 7.67 -7.04
C SER A 68 22.81 6.30 -7.11
N LEU A 69 22.30 5.78 -5.98
CA LEU A 69 21.47 4.57 -5.95
C LEU A 69 20.14 4.77 -6.67
N ASN A 70 19.65 6.02 -6.74
CA ASN A 70 18.41 6.36 -7.42
C ASN A 70 18.59 7.45 -8.49
N HIS A 71 19.40 8.48 -8.20
CA HIS A 71 19.54 9.63 -9.08
C HIS A 71 20.70 9.46 -10.07
N THR A 72 20.55 10.02 -11.27
CA THR A 72 21.64 10.02 -12.26
C THR A 72 22.77 10.94 -11.80
N ALA A 73 24.00 10.59 -12.16
CA ALA A 73 25.18 11.39 -11.81
C ALA A 73 25.06 12.82 -12.36
N GLU A 74 24.54 12.96 -13.58
CA GLU A 74 24.34 14.25 -14.24
C GLU A 74 23.30 15.11 -13.50
N TYR A 75 22.22 14.49 -12.99
CA TYR A 75 21.24 15.22 -12.20
C TYR A 75 21.82 15.69 -10.86
N ILE A 76 22.57 14.83 -10.16
CA ILE A 76 23.23 15.22 -8.91
C ILE A 76 24.19 16.40 -9.13
N GLU A 77 25.01 16.34 -10.18
CA GLU A 77 25.91 17.44 -10.55
C GLU A 77 25.13 18.73 -10.86
N ALA A 78 24.01 18.63 -11.58
CA ALA A 78 23.16 19.78 -11.87
C ALA A 78 22.60 20.41 -10.59
N VAL A 79 22.10 19.61 -9.64
CA VAL A 79 21.62 20.11 -8.35
C VAL A 79 22.74 20.82 -7.59
N GLN A 80 23.94 20.25 -7.56
CA GLN A 80 25.11 20.87 -6.93
C GLN A 80 25.45 22.23 -7.57
N ARG A 81 25.46 22.30 -8.90
CA ARG A 81 25.73 23.53 -9.65
C ARG A 81 24.64 24.58 -9.49
N LEU A 82 23.38 24.17 -9.32
CA LEU A 82 22.24 25.06 -9.12
C LEU A 82 22.11 25.56 -7.68
N SER A 83 22.80 24.94 -6.71
CA SER A 83 22.78 25.27 -5.28
C SER A 83 23.53 26.57 -4.91
N VAL A 84 23.73 27.48 -5.87
CA VAL A 84 24.46 28.73 -5.68
C VAL A 84 23.73 29.64 -4.69
N VAL A 85 24.45 30.12 -3.67
CA VAL A 85 23.89 31.01 -2.64
C VAL A 85 23.75 32.45 -3.13
N ASP A 86 24.73 32.94 -3.89
CA ASP A 86 24.74 34.29 -4.44
C ASP A 86 24.74 34.23 -5.97
N ARG A 87 23.53 34.24 -6.55
CA ARG A 87 23.34 34.23 -8.01
C ARG A 87 23.73 35.55 -8.67
N GLU A 88 23.69 36.67 -7.95
CA GLU A 88 24.01 37.99 -8.49
C GLU A 88 25.51 38.17 -8.70
N ALA A 89 26.33 37.43 -7.95
CA ALA A 89 27.78 37.40 -8.13
C ALA A 89 28.26 36.64 -9.37
N LEU A 90 27.38 35.90 -10.06
CA LEU A 90 27.72 35.11 -11.25
C LEU A 90 27.83 35.99 -12.50
N SER A 91 28.70 35.61 -13.43
CA SER A 91 28.78 36.25 -14.74
C SER A 91 27.51 35.99 -15.58
N PRO A 92 27.19 36.85 -16.57
CA PRO A 92 26.04 36.63 -17.45
C PRO A 92 26.06 35.30 -18.20
N ASP A 93 27.24 34.75 -18.49
CA ASP A 93 27.35 33.45 -19.17
C ASP A 93 27.09 32.29 -18.19
N GLU A 94 27.56 32.38 -16.94
CA GLU A 94 27.24 31.39 -15.90
C GLU A 94 25.75 31.36 -15.58
N GLN A 95 25.09 32.53 -15.48
CA GLN A 95 23.65 32.62 -15.26
C GLN A 95 22.87 31.91 -16.37
N ARG A 96 23.22 32.13 -17.65
CA ARG A 96 22.58 31.45 -18.79
C ARG A 96 22.81 29.94 -18.77
N GLU A 97 23.96 29.47 -18.30
CA GLU A 97 24.19 28.03 -18.16
C GLU A 97 23.35 27.42 -17.04
N LEU A 98 23.15 28.13 -15.92
CA LEU A 98 22.25 27.69 -14.87
C LEU A 98 20.79 27.66 -15.35
N GLU A 99 20.31 28.70 -16.05
CA GLU A 99 18.95 28.73 -16.62
C GLU A 99 18.66 27.53 -17.53
N LYS A 100 19.65 27.08 -18.31
CA LYS A 100 19.53 25.86 -19.13
C LYS A 100 19.40 24.60 -18.28
N LEU A 101 20.19 24.49 -17.20
CA LEU A 101 20.09 23.37 -16.26
C LEU A 101 18.73 23.36 -15.57
N GLU A 102 18.24 24.54 -15.16
CA GLU A 102 16.93 24.66 -14.52
C GLU A 102 15.81 24.13 -15.42
N LEU A 103 15.77 24.59 -16.66
CA LEU A 103 14.76 24.14 -17.62
C LEU A 103 14.88 22.63 -17.90
N HIS A 104 16.11 22.10 -17.99
CA HIS A 104 16.33 20.69 -18.32
C HIS A 104 15.96 19.73 -17.19
N TYR A 105 16.25 20.12 -15.95
CA TYR A 105 16.17 19.24 -14.77
C TYR A 105 14.97 19.53 -13.86
N GLY A 106 13.99 20.30 -14.33
CA GLY A 106 12.71 20.52 -13.63
C GLY A 106 12.72 21.66 -12.61
N PHE A 107 13.71 22.56 -12.65
CA PHE A 107 13.80 23.76 -11.80
C PHE A 107 13.41 25.08 -12.49
N GLY A 108 12.96 25.02 -13.76
CA GLY A 108 12.60 26.19 -14.57
C GLY A 108 11.32 26.90 -14.12
N GLU A 109 10.52 27.42 -15.07
CA GLU A 109 9.22 28.09 -14.79
C GLU A 109 8.11 27.11 -14.32
N GLY A 110 8.44 26.18 -13.43
CA GLY A 110 7.56 25.18 -12.85
C GLY A 110 7.32 25.39 -11.36
N ASP A 111 6.93 24.31 -10.70
CA ASP A 111 6.56 24.27 -9.28
C ASP A 111 7.78 24.16 -8.34
N THR A 112 8.94 23.73 -8.83
CA THR A 112 10.10 23.38 -8.01
C THR A 112 11.32 24.27 -8.31
N PRO A 113 11.32 25.57 -7.97
CA PRO A 113 12.44 26.45 -8.27
C PRO A 113 13.72 26.03 -7.52
N ALA A 114 14.88 26.31 -8.12
CA ALA A 114 16.17 26.05 -7.48
C ALA A 114 16.35 26.93 -6.23
N LEU A 115 16.83 26.33 -5.13
CA LEU A 115 17.05 27.02 -3.87
C LEU A 115 18.55 27.19 -3.57
N PRO A 116 18.96 28.27 -2.89
CA PRO A 116 20.28 28.38 -2.28
C PRO A 116 20.58 27.17 -1.40
N ASP A 117 21.79 26.60 -1.50
CA ASP A 117 22.24 25.50 -0.63
C ASP A 117 21.39 24.20 -0.73
N MET A 118 20.56 24.06 -1.77
CA MET A 118 19.58 22.97 -1.86
C MET A 118 20.22 21.58 -1.85
N HIS A 119 21.40 21.39 -2.45
CA HIS A 119 22.09 20.11 -2.43
C HIS A 119 22.36 19.64 -1.00
N ASN A 120 22.88 20.51 -0.13
CA ASN A 120 23.23 20.14 1.24
C ASN A 120 21.98 19.82 2.08
N VAL A 121 20.94 20.65 1.95
CA VAL A 121 19.66 20.43 2.64
C VAL A 121 18.98 19.14 2.17
N CYS A 122 18.88 18.92 0.86
CA CYS A 122 18.23 17.74 0.30
C CYS A 122 19.03 16.46 0.58
N SER A 123 20.36 16.55 0.59
CA SER A 123 21.21 15.41 0.97
C SER A 123 21.03 15.04 2.44
N LEU A 124 20.82 16.03 3.33
CA LEU A 124 20.50 15.78 4.74
C LEU A 124 19.16 15.07 4.90
N ILE A 125 18.13 15.50 4.17
CA ILE A 125 16.82 14.83 4.16
C ILE A 125 16.95 13.40 3.64
N ALA A 126 17.63 13.20 2.50
CA ALA A 126 17.87 11.87 1.93
C ALA A 126 18.61 10.95 2.90
N GLY A 127 19.66 11.46 3.54
CA GLY A 127 20.43 10.69 4.51
C GLY A 127 19.68 10.42 5.80
N GLY A 128 18.78 11.33 6.24
CA GLY A 128 17.85 11.08 7.35
C GLY A 128 16.95 9.87 7.09
N SER A 129 16.30 9.81 5.94
CA SER A 129 15.44 8.67 5.58
C SER A 129 16.23 7.36 5.40
N LEU A 130 17.45 7.42 4.86
CA LEU A 130 18.36 6.28 4.80
C LEU A 130 18.75 5.78 6.20
N VAL A 131 19.15 6.69 7.10
CA VAL A 131 19.48 6.35 8.50
C VAL A 131 18.27 5.72 9.21
N ALA A 132 17.07 6.28 9.02
CA ALA A 132 15.84 5.75 9.60
C ALA A 132 15.60 4.29 9.21
N LEU A 133 15.66 4.01 7.90
CA LEU A 133 15.39 2.69 7.38
C LEU A 133 16.49 1.69 7.77
N SER A 134 17.75 2.11 7.71
CA SER A 134 18.88 1.30 8.17
C SER A 134 18.79 0.97 9.66
N ALA A 135 18.30 1.88 10.51
CA ALA A 135 18.18 1.65 11.95
C ALA A 135 17.13 0.56 12.27
N VAL A 136 15.95 0.63 11.65
CA VAL A 136 14.91 -0.40 11.82
C VAL A 136 15.25 -1.73 11.14
N MET A 137 16.24 -1.74 10.25
CA MET A 137 16.78 -2.96 9.62
C MET A 137 18.04 -3.50 10.30
N GLY A 138 18.61 -2.77 11.26
CA GLY A 138 19.84 -3.18 11.96
C GLY A 138 21.11 -3.09 11.12
N LEU A 139 21.12 -2.18 10.13
CA LEU A 139 22.27 -1.91 9.28
C LEU A 139 23.19 -0.85 9.91
N PRO A 140 24.51 -0.88 9.60
CA PRO A 140 25.49 0.02 10.21
C PRO A 140 25.19 1.51 10.03
N GLU A 141 24.60 1.90 8.90
CA GLU A 141 24.26 3.30 8.60
C GLU A 141 23.18 3.86 9.54
N GLY A 142 22.39 2.98 10.18
CA GLY A 142 21.34 3.34 11.13
C GLY A 142 21.83 3.58 12.56
N GLY A 143 23.13 3.40 12.81
CA GLY A 143 23.75 3.53 14.11
C GLY A 143 23.92 2.20 14.86
N THR A 144 24.67 2.26 15.95
CA THR A 144 24.99 1.09 16.78
C THR A 144 24.19 1.13 18.07
N PHE A 145 23.48 0.04 18.35
CA PHE A 145 22.68 -0.14 19.55
C PHE A 145 23.34 -1.18 20.47
N SER A 146 23.22 -0.99 21.79
CA SER A 146 23.89 -1.89 22.77
C SER A 146 23.29 -3.30 22.76
N SER A 147 22.02 -3.42 22.37
CA SER A 147 21.30 -4.68 22.20
C SER A 147 20.22 -4.54 21.14
N GLU A 148 19.65 -5.68 20.73
CA GLU A 148 18.49 -5.71 19.83
C GLU A 148 17.22 -5.07 20.47
N GLU A 149 17.15 -5.05 21.80
CA GLU A 149 16.06 -4.40 22.53
C GLU A 149 16.16 -2.86 22.50
N ASP A 150 17.38 -2.32 22.35
CA ASP A 150 17.64 -0.88 22.24
C ASP A 150 17.41 -0.35 20.81
N ARG A 151 17.38 -1.24 19.81
CA ARG A 151 17.20 -0.90 18.41
C ARG A 151 15.76 -0.41 18.17
N PRO A 152 15.57 0.72 17.47
CA PRO A 152 14.25 1.22 17.19
C PRO A 152 13.48 0.25 16.30
N LEU A 153 12.19 0.10 16.60
CA LEU A 153 11.23 -0.50 15.67
C LEU A 153 10.64 0.56 14.75
N HIS A 154 10.43 1.75 15.31
CA HIS A 154 9.76 2.85 14.64
C HIS A 154 10.73 4.02 14.52
N VAL A 155 10.85 4.59 13.32
CA VAL A 155 11.57 5.85 13.12
C VAL A 155 10.70 6.83 12.35
N TYR A 156 10.50 8.02 12.93
CA TYR A 156 9.77 9.11 12.31
C TYR A 156 10.75 10.16 11.77
N HIS A 157 10.64 10.50 10.48
CA HIS A 157 11.41 11.57 9.87
C HIS A 157 10.46 12.58 9.17
N PRO A 158 10.03 13.65 9.86
CA PRO A 158 9.03 14.59 9.36
C PRO A 158 9.47 15.38 8.13
N ALA A 159 10.77 15.63 7.95
CA ALA A 159 11.27 16.38 6.79
C ALA A 159 11.35 15.55 5.50
N GLY A 160 11.35 14.21 5.62
CA GLY A 160 11.35 13.29 4.48
C GLY A 160 9.98 13.11 3.82
N GLY A 161 9.90 12.19 2.86
CA GLY A 161 8.68 11.88 2.13
C GLY A 161 8.55 12.61 0.79
N LEU A 162 9.68 12.99 0.18
CA LEU A 162 9.73 13.74 -1.08
C LEU A 162 9.54 12.80 -2.29
N HIS A 163 8.32 12.30 -2.45
CA HIS A 163 7.97 11.18 -3.33
C HIS A 163 7.91 11.47 -4.83
N HIS A 164 7.95 12.73 -5.27
CA HIS A 164 7.76 13.11 -6.68
C HIS A 164 9.06 13.21 -7.48
N ALA A 165 10.22 13.31 -6.82
CA ALA A 165 11.49 13.43 -7.53
C ALA A 165 11.77 12.15 -8.34
N TRP A 166 12.12 12.30 -9.62
CA TRP A 166 12.53 11.19 -10.46
C TRP A 166 14.06 11.04 -10.43
N ALA A 167 14.57 9.96 -11.01
CA ALA A 167 16.01 9.73 -11.12
C ALA A 167 16.77 10.89 -11.79
N ASP A 168 16.14 11.57 -12.75
CA ASP A 168 16.77 12.53 -13.65
C ASP A 168 16.20 13.95 -13.59
N ARG A 169 15.27 14.26 -12.66
CA ARG A 169 14.66 15.60 -12.56
C ARG A 169 13.96 15.85 -11.22
N ALA A 170 13.86 17.12 -10.85
CA ALA A 170 12.96 17.59 -9.79
C ALA A 170 11.50 17.63 -10.28
N SER A 171 10.54 17.44 -9.38
CA SER A 171 9.11 17.53 -9.67
C SER A 171 8.30 17.66 -8.38
N GLY A 172 7.16 18.36 -8.39
CA GLY A 172 6.23 18.34 -7.26
C GLY A 172 6.85 18.81 -5.94
N PHE A 173 7.69 19.84 -5.99
CA PHE A 173 8.49 20.35 -4.87
C PHE A 173 9.55 19.39 -4.33
N CYS A 174 9.85 18.30 -5.04
CA CYS A 174 10.79 17.26 -4.61
C CYS A 174 12.06 17.33 -5.47
N ILE A 175 13.21 17.48 -4.80
CA ILE A 175 14.52 17.58 -5.44
C ILE A 175 15.21 16.20 -5.45
N TYR A 176 15.52 15.65 -4.29
CA TYR A 176 15.95 14.25 -4.17
C TYR A 176 14.83 13.40 -3.60
N ASN A 177 14.68 12.19 -4.13
CA ASN A 177 13.73 11.20 -3.65
C ASN A 177 14.37 10.44 -2.49
N ASP A 178 14.22 10.97 -1.28
CA ASP A 178 14.78 10.40 -0.05
C ASP A 178 14.29 8.97 0.19
N ILE A 179 13.03 8.69 -0.16
CA ILE A 179 12.40 7.39 -0.03
C ILE A 179 13.10 6.39 -0.94
N SER A 180 13.23 6.70 -2.24
CA SER A 180 13.85 5.81 -3.21
C SER A 180 15.32 5.58 -2.93
N VAL A 181 16.06 6.58 -2.46
CA VAL A 181 17.46 6.42 -2.03
C VAL A 181 17.54 5.43 -0.85
N ALA A 182 16.71 5.59 0.18
CA ALA A 182 16.69 4.70 1.33
C ALA A 182 16.32 3.26 0.95
N ILE A 183 15.26 3.08 0.15
CA ILE A 183 14.83 1.75 -0.30
C ILE A 183 15.92 1.09 -1.16
N ALA A 184 16.50 1.81 -2.12
CA ALA A 184 17.56 1.27 -2.98
C ALA A 184 18.79 0.79 -2.17
N HIS A 185 19.16 1.49 -1.10
CA HIS A 185 20.22 1.06 -0.18
C HIS A 185 19.90 -0.29 0.47
N ILE A 186 18.68 -0.48 0.99
CA ILE A 186 18.25 -1.76 1.58
C ILE A 186 18.26 -2.88 0.55
N LEU A 187 17.78 -2.62 -0.66
CA LEU A 187 17.70 -3.63 -1.72
C LEU A 187 19.06 -4.05 -2.27
N GLN A 188 20.08 -3.19 -2.17
CA GLN A 188 21.46 -3.55 -2.54
C GLN A 188 22.18 -4.34 -1.44
N THR A 189 21.81 -4.11 -0.18
CA THR A 189 22.50 -4.69 0.98
C THR A 189 21.80 -5.95 1.52
N THR A 190 20.54 -6.18 1.15
CA THR A 190 19.71 -7.26 1.68
C THR A 190 18.75 -7.84 0.64
N GLU A 191 18.15 -8.99 0.95
CA GLU A 191 17.03 -9.59 0.20
C GLU A 191 15.66 -9.17 0.75
N ALA A 192 15.60 -8.08 1.53
CA ALA A 192 14.39 -7.66 2.21
C ALA A 192 13.32 -7.18 1.23
N LYS A 193 12.06 -7.43 1.58
CA LYS A 193 10.90 -6.86 0.89
C LYS A 193 10.42 -5.61 1.61
N VAL A 194 10.33 -4.51 0.87
CA VAL A 194 9.89 -3.22 1.41
C VAL A 194 8.47 -2.94 0.94
N LEU A 195 7.56 -2.70 1.90
CA LEU A 195 6.24 -2.17 1.58
C LEU A 195 6.28 -0.65 1.69
N TYR A 196 6.04 0.02 0.57
CA TYR A 196 5.82 1.46 0.51
C TYR A 196 4.31 1.76 0.55
N ILE A 197 3.86 2.52 1.54
CA ILE A 197 2.46 2.99 1.63
C ILE A 197 2.44 4.51 1.56
N ASP A 198 1.75 5.05 0.56
CA ASP A 198 1.60 6.49 0.37
C ASP A 198 0.19 6.93 0.74
N PHE A 199 0.09 7.81 1.72
CA PHE A 199 -1.16 8.46 2.13
C PHE A 199 -1.22 9.94 1.74
N ASP A 200 -0.25 10.43 0.97
CA ASP A 200 -0.31 11.76 0.38
C ASP A 200 -1.47 11.86 -0.62
N ALA A 201 -2.07 13.05 -0.73
CA ALA A 201 -3.16 13.26 -1.68
C ALA A 201 -2.70 13.14 -3.14
N HIS A 202 -1.42 13.37 -3.41
CA HIS A 202 -0.82 13.22 -4.72
C HIS A 202 -0.28 11.80 -4.89
N HIS A 203 -0.35 11.28 -6.11
CA HIS A 203 0.24 9.99 -6.42
C HIS A 203 1.78 10.04 -6.27
N GLY A 204 2.35 9.13 -5.48
CA GLY A 204 3.80 8.95 -5.29
C GLY A 204 4.54 8.38 -6.50
N ASP A 205 4.48 9.11 -7.61
CA ASP A 205 4.94 8.71 -8.93
C ASP A 205 6.46 8.50 -9.04
N GLY A 206 7.27 9.29 -8.32
CA GLY A 206 8.72 9.13 -8.30
C GLY A 206 9.13 7.79 -7.69
N VAL A 207 8.56 7.42 -6.53
CA VAL A 207 8.82 6.13 -5.88
C VAL A 207 8.27 4.97 -6.73
N GLN A 208 7.06 5.13 -7.30
CA GLN A 208 6.50 4.16 -8.23
C GLN A 208 7.46 3.90 -9.40
N LYS A 209 8.01 4.96 -9.98
CA LYS A 209 8.90 4.88 -11.14
C LYS A 209 10.24 4.24 -10.81
N SER A 210 10.83 4.56 -9.66
CA SER A 210 12.11 4.00 -9.21
C SER A 210 12.10 2.47 -9.10
N PHE A 211 10.94 1.88 -8.76
CA PHE A 211 10.82 0.43 -8.52
C PHE A 211 9.69 -0.21 -9.32
N TYR A 212 9.40 0.31 -10.52
CA TYR A 212 8.26 -0.14 -11.33
C TYR A 212 8.41 -1.59 -11.80
N ASP A 213 9.64 -2.11 -11.84
CA ASP A 213 10.00 -3.46 -12.26
C ASP A 213 10.61 -4.36 -11.17
N ASP A 214 10.78 -3.87 -9.93
CA ASP A 214 11.33 -4.66 -8.82
C ASP A 214 10.22 -5.32 -7.98
N PRO A 215 10.14 -6.66 -7.91
CA PRO A 215 9.13 -7.39 -7.12
C PRO A 215 9.39 -7.33 -5.61
N ARG A 216 10.54 -6.83 -5.15
CA ARG A 216 10.88 -6.68 -3.73
C ARG A 216 10.28 -5.40 -3.13
N VAL A 217 9.69 -4.52 -3.94
CA VAL A 217 9.02 -3.30 -3.48
C VAL A 217 7.57 -3.31 -3.94
N MET A 218 6.64 -3.44 -2.98
CA MET A 218 5.23 -3.17 -3.23
C MET A 218 4.93 -1.72 -2.92
N LYS A 219 4.38 -1.00 -3.90
CA LYS A 219 3.95 0.40 -3.75
C LYS A 219 2.44 0.41 -3.67
N ILE A 220 1.88 0.98 -2.60
CA ILE A 220 0.45 1.18 -2.44
C ILE A 220 0.21 2.66 -2.24
N SER A 221 -0.47 3.32 -3.17
CA SER A 221 -0.75 4.75 -3.08
C SER A 221 -2.26 5.03 -3.09
N PHE A 222 -2.73 5.68 -2.04
CA PHE A 222 -4.08 6.23 -1.95
C PHE A 222 -4.00 7.73 -2.23
N HIS A 223 -4.51 8.16 -3.38
CA HIS A 223 -4.36 9.54 -3.84
C HIS A 223 -5.64 10.02 -4.49
N GLU A 224 -5.82 11.33 -4.59
CA GLU A 224 -6.84 11.88 -5.47
C GLU A 224 -6.49 11.54 -6.92
N THR A 225 -7.51 11.18 -7.70
CA THR A 225 -7.32 10.76 -9.09
C THR A 225 -6.56 11.81 -9.92
N GLY A 226 -5.54 11.34 -10.65
CA GLY A 226 -4.72 12.17 -11.55
C GLY A 226 -5.50 12.83 -12.70
N ARG A 227 -6.79 12.51 -12.87
CA ARG A 227 -7.68 13.21 -13.81
C ARG A 227 -7.85 14.69 -13.48
N TYR A 228 -7.75 15.04 -12.20
CA TYR A 228 -7.99 16.39 -11.71
C TYR A 228 -6.78 16.98 -10.96
N LEU A 229 -5.91 16.13 -10.40
CA LEU A 229 -4.77 16.54 -9.59
C LEU A 229 -3.43 16.15 -10.22
N PHE A 230 -2.40 16.94 -9.96
CA PHE A 230 -1.00 16.55 -10.20
C PHE A 230 -0.72 15.21 -9.49
N PRO A 231 0.13 14.31 -10.03
CA PRO A 231 0.95 14.42 -11.24
C PRO A 231 0.29 13.94 -12.55
N GLY A 232 -0.99 13.56 -12.51
CA GLY A 232 -1.68 13.02 -13.69
C GLY A 232 -1.41 11.54 -13.99
N THR A 233 -0.69 10.84 -13.11
CA THR A 233 -0.44 9.39 -13.12
C THR A 233 -1.18 8.72 -11.96
N GLY A 234 -1.00 7.40 -11.78
CA GLY A 234 -1.65 6.66 -10.70
C GLY A 234 -2.94 5.98 -11.14
N ASP A 235 -3.07 5.62 -12.42
CA ASP A 235 -4.22 4.86 -12.88
C ASP A 235 -4.20 3.43 -12.31
N VAL A 236 -5.38 2.85 -12.09
CA VAL A 236 -5.55 1.47 -11.61
C VAL A 236 -4.88 0.42 -12.49
N LEU A 237 -4.61 0.72 -13.76
CA LEU A 237 -3.95 -0.17 -14.73
C LEU A 237 -2.43 -0.01 -14.78
N GLU A 238 -1.86 0.92 -14.02
CA GLU A 238 -0.40 1.06 -13.84
C GLU A 238 0.12 -0.01 -12.86
N LEU A 239 0.11 -1.27 -13.30
CA LEU A 239 0.34 -2.44 -12.44
C LEU A 239 1.83 -2.80 -12.24
N GLY A 240 2.77 -2.01 -12.75
CA GLY A 240 4.19 -2.37 -12.85
C GLY A 240 4.55 -3.08 -14.16
N SER A 241 5.84 -3.38 -14.32
CA SER A 241 6.41 -4.02 -15.51
C SER A 241 7.36 -5.15 -15.16
N GLY A 242 7.60 -6.08 -16.10
CA GLY A 242 8.53 -7.19 -15.86
C GLY A 242 8.17 -7.99 -14.61
N LEU A 243 9.15 -8.19 -13.73
CA LEU A 243 8.96 -8.90 -12.46
C LEU A 243 8.16 -8.08 -11.44
N GLY A 244 8.21 -6.75 -11.50
CA GLY A 244 7.46 -5.83 -10.64
C GLY A 244 5.97 -5.73 -10.97
N ARG A 245 5.48 -6.42 -12.01
CA ARG A 245 4.05 -6.46 -12.34
C ARG A 245 3.26 -7.12 -11.20
N GLY A 246 2.17 -6.48 -10.78
CA GLY A 246 1.39 -6.89 -9.60
C GLY A 246 1.86 -6.30 -8.28
N TYR A 247 2.97 -5.53 -8.27
CA TYR A 247 3.56 -4.90 -7.08
C TYR A 247 3.46 -3.37 -7.11
N THR A 248 2.65 -2.82 -8.01
CA THR A 248 2.25 -1.41 -8.02
C THR A 248 0.74 -1.35 -7.89
N VAL A 249 0.25 -0.72 -6.83
CA VAL A 249 -1.16 -0.65 -6.45
C VAL A 249 -1.57 0.80 -6.32
N ASN A 250 -2.36 1.27 -7.28
CA ASN A 250 -2.90 2.62 -7.26
C ASN A 250 -4.39 2.60 -6.89
N ILE A 251 -4.75 3.49 -5.97
CA ILE A 251 -6.12 3.70 -5.51
C ILE A 251 -6.48 5.16 -5.79
N PRO A 252 -6.80 5.52 -7.04
CA PRO A 252 -7.27 6.86 -7.37
C PRO A 252 -8.68 7.07 -6.80
N LEU A 253 -8.77 7.99 -5.84
CA LEU A 253 -10.00 8.37 -5.16
C LEU A 253 -10.60 9.61 -5.81
N GLU A 254 -11.92 9.69 -5.82
CA GLU A 254 -12.63 10.86 -6.33
C GLU A 254 -12.36 12.09 -5.44
N PRO A 255 -12.32 13.30 -6.04
CA PRO A 255 -12.30 14.55 -5.29
C PRO A 255 -13.41 14.59 -4.24
N PHE A 256 -13.15 15.26 -3.13
CA PHE A 256 -14.09 15.39 -2.00
C PHE A 256 -14.40 14.09 -1.25
N THR A 257 -13.59 13.04 -1.41
CA THR A 257 -13.68 11.84 -0.58
C THR A 257 -13.56 12.17 0.90
N GLU A 258 -14.53 11.73 1.69
CA GLU A 258 -14.61 11.92 3.14
C GLU A 258 -14.00 10.72 3.88
N ASP A 259 -13.75 10.90 5.19
CA ASP A 259 -13.18 9.89 6.09
C ASP A 259 -13.71 8.47 5.87
N ASP A 260 -15.03 8.26 5.91
CA ASP A 260 -15.60 6.92 5.94
C ASP A 260 -15.34 6.16 4.63
N SER A 261 -15.42 6.84 3.48
CA SER A 261 -15.11 6.24 2.17
C SER A 261 -13.62 5.92 2.02
N TYR A 262 -12.74 6.80 2.50
CA TYR A 262 -11.30 6.55 2.49
C TYR A 262 -10.94 5.34 3.38
N ASN A 263 -11.53 5.29 4.58
CA ASN A 263 -11.29 4.19 5.52
C ASN A 263 -11.80 2.85 4.98
N GLU A 264 -12.92 2.84 4.29
CA GLU A 264 -13.44 1.64 3.65
C GLU A 264 -12.48 1.11 2.57
N ALA A 265 -11.97 2.00 1.72
CA ALA A 265 -10.96 1.64 0.71
C ALA A 265 -9.69 1.06 1.36
N MET A 266 -9.18 1.73 2.40
CA MET A 266 -7.99 1.30 3.14
C MET A 266 -8.16 -0.08 3.78
N ASN A 267 -9.28 -0.30 4.50
CA ASN A 267 -9.59 -1.57 5.15
C ASN A 267 -9.78 -2.71 4.15
N ALA A 268 -10.37 -2.41 3.00
CA ALA A 268 -10.62 -3.39 1.94
C ALA A 268 -9.34 -3.86 1.24
N LEU A 269 -8.25 -3.07 1.26
CA LEU A 269 -7.08 -3.32 0.43
C LEU A 269 -5.82 -3.67 1.22
N LEU A 270 -5.52 -2.97 2.31
CA LEU A 270 -4.21 -3.10 2.94
C LEU A 270 -3.95 -4.49 3.53
N HIS A 271 -4.81 -5.00 4.41
CA HIS A 271 -4.63 -6.34 4.99
C HIS A 271 -4.43 -7.46 3.95
N PRO A 272 -5.27 -7.59 2.90
CA PRO A 272 -5.05 -8.63 1.90
C PRO A 272 -3.74 -8.43 1.10
N LEU A 273 -3.44 -7.20 0.67
CA LEU A 273 -2.21 -6.92 -0.10
C LEU A 273 -0.95 -7.18 0.72
N VAL A 274 -0.91 -6.72 1.97
CA VAL A 274 0.23 -6.94 2.89
C VAL A 274 0.37 -8.41 3.26
N THR A 275 -0.75 -9.13 3.42
CA THR A 275 -0.71 -10.58 3.65
C THR A 275 -0.08 -11.31 2.48
N PHE A 276 -0.47 -10.98 1.24
CA PHE A 276 0.10 -11.56 0.03
C PHE A 276 1.58 -11.19 -0.16
N PHE A 277 1.91 -9.91 0.01
CA PHE A 277 3.26 -9.41 -0.23
C PHE A 277 4.27 -9.92 0.80
N ALA A 278 3.83 -10.04 2.05
CA ALA A 278 4.63 -10.42 3.21
C ALA A 278 5.92 -9.60 3.37
N PRO A 279 5.83 -8.28 3.63
CA PRO A 279 6.98 -7.40 3.75
C PRO A 279 7.80 -7.63 5.02
N ASP A 280 9.08 -7.27 4.96
CA ASP A 280 10.00 -7.25 6.09
C ASP A 280 9.92 -5.94 6.87
N VAL A 281 9.63 -4.83 6.18
CA VAL A 281 9.56 -3.46 6.73
C VAL A 281 8.53 -2.63 5.97
N ILE A 282 7.89 -1.70 6.67
CA ILE A 282 6.99 -0.69 6.08
C ILE A 282 7.68 0.67 6.06
N VAL A 283 7.64 1.34 4.92
CA VAL A 283 7.95 2.76 4.75
C VAL A 283 6.65 3.45 4.38
N SER A 284 6.18 4.41 5.19
CA SER A 284 4.94 5.15 4.88
C SER A 284 5.14 6.66 4.80
N VAL A 285 4.49 7.28 3.82
CA VAL A 285 4.41 8.73 3.66
C VAL A 285 3.08 9.20 4.23
N HIS A 286 3.13 10.17 5.15
CA HIS A 286 1.97 10.73 5.83
C HIS A 286 1.74 12.18 5.39
N GLY A 287 1.57 12.36 4.07
CA GLY A 287 1.11 13.61 3.50
C GLY A 287 -0.21 14.00 4.14
N CYS A 288 -0.27 15.20 4.71
CA CYS A 288 -1.47 15.71 5.38
C CYS A 288 -2.27 16.68 4.51
N ASP A 289 -1.88 16.79 3.24
CA ASP A 289 -2.63 17.49 2.21
C ASP A 289 -3.91 16.79 1.79
N THR A 290 -4.19 15.58 2.31
CA THR A 290 -5.51 14.93 2.24
C THR A 290 -6.59 15.61 3.10
N HIS A 291 -6.18 16.51 4.01
CA HIS A 291 -7.08 17.20 4.94
C HIS A 291 -7.97 18.21 4.23
N ALA A 292 -9.22 18.37 4.69
CA ALA A 292 -10.22 19.23 4.08
C ALA A 292 -9.89 20.73 4.03
N TRP A 293 -8.94 21.17 4.86
CA TRP A 293 -8.40 22.54 4.92
C TRP A 293 -7.11 22.73 4.11
N ASP A 294 -6.56 21.68 3.51
CA ASP A 294 -5.40 21.86 2.65
C ASP A 294 -5.75 22.75 1.45
N PRO A 295 -4.88 23.71 1.08
CA PRO A 295 -5.17 24.64 0.00
C PRO A 295 -4.92 24.08 -1.41
N LEU A 296 -4.22 22.94 -1.57
CA LEU A 296 -3.79 22.44 -2.89
C LEU A 296 -4.63 21.27 -3.42
N THR A 297 -5.36 20.56 -2.56
CA THR A 297 -6.08 19.32 -2.94
C THR A 297 -7.58 19.44 -2.67
N HIS A 298 -8.35 18.45 -3.12
CA HIS A 298 -9.82 18.48 -2.98
C HIS A 298 -10.36 17.40 -2.05
N LEU A 299 -9.54 16.49 -1.55
CA LEU A 299 -9.95 15.51 -0.55
C LEU A 299 -10.50 16.20 0.71
N LYS A 300 -11.39 15.51 1.43
CA LYS A 300 -12.12 16.07 2.57
C LYS A 300 -11.97 15.19 3.82
N LEU A 301 -10.75 14.74 4.08
CA LEU A 301 -10.46 14.06 5.34
C LEU A 301 -10.41 15.06 6.49
N THR A 302 -10.78 14.58 7.67
CA THR A 302 -10.51 15.25 8.95
C THR A 302 -9.33 14.55 9.63
N LEU A 303 -8.83 15.10 10.72
CA LEU A 303 -7.84 14.44 11.57
C LEU A 303 -8.32 13.08 12.11
N ARG A 304 -9.63 12.80 12.13
CA ARG A 304 -10.16 11.46 12.42
C ARG A 304 -9.80 10.45 11.33
N GLY A 305 -9.93 10.83 10.05
CA GLY A 305 -9.54 10.01 8.91
C GLY A 305 -8.02 9.80 8.86
N ILE A 306 -7.26 10.90 8.99
CA ILE A 306 -5.80 10.88 8.99
C ILE A 306 -5.25 10.01 10.14
N GLN A 307 -5.83 10.09 11.34
CA GLN A 307 -5.43 9.22 12.46
C GLN A 307 -5.62 7.73 12.15
N LYS A 308 -6.64 7.36 11.39
CA LYS A 308 -6.86 5.96 11.02
C LYS A 308 -5.79 5.44 10.05
N GLN A 309 -5.22 6.30 9.20
CA GLN A 309 -4.07 5.94 8.37
C GLN A 309 -2.86 5.57 9.24
N MET A 310 -2.56 6.40 10.26
CA MET A 310 -1.47 6.18 11.20
C MET A 310 -1.64 4.87 11.97
N LYS A 311 -2.84 4.65 12.53
CA LYS A 311 -3.20 3.40 13.25
C LYS A 311 -3.09 2.17 12.37
N MET A 312 -3.52 2.29 11.12
CA MET A 312 -3.44 1.19 10.16
C MET A 312 -1.98 0.85 9.85
N ALA A 313 -1.13 1.84 9.55
CA ALA A 313 0.30 1.60 9.33
C ALA A 313 0.97 0.95 10.56
N HIS A 314 0.70 1.46 11.76
CA HIS A 314 1.20 0.91 13.02
C HIS A 314 0.77 -0.55 13.21
N GLN A 315 -0.52 -0.84 13.02
CA GLN A 315 -1.07 -2.19 13.12
C GLN A 315 -0.44 -3.15 12.11
N LEU A 316 -0.28 -2.73 10.85
CA LEU A 316 0.33 -3.54 9.81
C LEU A 316 1.79 -3.84 10.13
N ALA A 317 2.56 -2.85 10.58
CA ALA A 317 3.97 -3.04 10.94
C ALA A 317 4.13 -4.07 12.07
N HIS A 318 3.33 -3.98 13.13
CA HIS A 318 3.38 -4.94 14.24
C HIS A 318 2.91 -6.34 13.84
N THR A 319 1.89 -6.42 12.98
CA THR A 319 1.30 -7.69 12.56
C THR A 319 2.22 -8.42 11.57
N TYR A 320 2.83 -7.71 10.63
CA TYR A 320 3.49 -8.31 9.48
C TYR A 320 5.01 -8.10 9.42
N CYS A 321 5.55 -7.09 10.09
CA CYS A 321 6.95 -6.67 9.97
C CYS A 321 7.72 -6.70 11.30
N GLN A 322 7.17 -7.37 12.32
CA GLN A 322 7.74 -7.41 13.69
C GLN A 322 7.90 -6.00 14.30
N GLY A 323 7.03 -5.09 13.88
CA GLY A 323 7.04 -3.68 14.28
C GLY A 323 7.98 -2.79 13.48
N ARG A 324 8.77 -3.28 12.52
CA ARG A 324 9.67 -2.45 11.72
C ARG A 324 8.90 -1.46 10.83
N TRP A 325 9.02 -0.18 11.13
CA TRP A 325 8.30 0.91 10.45
C TRP A 325 9.12 2.19 10.39
N VAL A 326 9.23 2.77 9.19
CA VAL A 326 9.65 4.15 8.99
C VAL A 326 8.47 4.97 8.53
N ALA A 327 8.17 6.05 9.25
CA ALA A 327 7.17 7.02 8.85
C ALA A 327 7.85 8.31 8.41
N LEU A 328 7.39 8.87 7.29
CA LEU A 328 7.91 10.09 6.69
C LEU A 328 6.82 11.15 6.63
N GLY A 329 7.22 12.41 6.42
CA GLY A 329 6.33 13.53 6.20
C GLY A 329 5.55 13.41 4.88
N GLY A 330 5.97 14.15 3.86
CA GLY A 330 5.24 14.31 2.59
C GLY A 330 4.65 15.70 2.41
N GLY A 331 3.56 15.80 1.65
CA GLY A 331 2.77 17.00 1.39
C GLY A 331 1.98 17.50 2.61
N GLY A 332 1.48 18.73 2.51
CA GLY A 332 0.76 19.40 3.58
C GLY A 332 1.09 20.88 3.63
N TYR A 333 0.12 21.71 3.29
CA TYR A 333 0.33 23.12 2.98
C TYR A 333 -0.46 24.07 3.87
N ASP A 334 -1.38 23.54 4.70
CA ASP A 334 -1.88 24.28 5.87
C ASP A 334 -0.88 24.17 7.04
N LEU A 335 0.03 25.15 7.08
CA LEU A 335 1.23 25.17 7.92
C LEU A 335 0.94 25.25 9.43
N TYR A 336 -0.26 25.66 9.84
CA TYR A 336 -0.58 25.99 11.23
C TYR A 336 -1.78 25.23 11.76
N ARG A 337 -2.84 25.05 10.98
CA ARG A 337 -4.01 24.31 11.42
C ARG A 337 -3.85 22.83 11.18
N VAL A 338 -3.17 22.33 10.16
CA VAL A 338 -3.18 20.89 9.84
C VAL A 338 -1.87 20.21 10.19
N VAL A 339 -0.79 20.59 9.49
CA VAL A 339 0.52 19.91 9.54
C VAL A 339 0.99 19.62 10.97
N PRO A 340 1.11 20.62 11.87
CA PRO A 340 1.64 20.38 13.21
C PRO A 340 0.77 19.41 14.02
N ARG A 341 -0.57 19.50 13.91
CA ARG A 341 -1.49 18.61 14.63
C ARG A 341 -1.41 17.18 14.11
N ALA A 342 -1.50 16.98 12.79
CA ALA A 342 -1.45 15.66 12.16
C ALA A 342 -0.11 14.95 12.45
N TRP A 343 1.01 15.64 12.26
CA TRP A 343 2.33 15.06 12.45
C TRP A 343 2.69 14.82 13.93
N SER A 344 2.17 15.64 14.85
CA SER A 344 2.25 15.34 16.29
C SER A 344 1.44 14.09 16.67
N MET A 345 0.29 13.86 16.01
CA MET A 345 -0.51 12.64 16.20
C MET A 345 0.22 11.38 15.72
N LEU A 346 0.94 11.48 14.60
CA LEU A 346 1.77 10.38 14.10
C LEU A 346 2.86 10.00 15.10
N TRP A 347 3.58 11.01 15.63
CA TRP A 347 4.56 10.75 16.68
C TRP A 347 3.94 10.12 17.92
N ALA A 348 2.79 10.62 18.37
CA ALA A 348 2.09 10.06 19.54
C ALA A 348 1.67 8.60 19.31
N GLU A 349 1.17 8.25 18.11
CA GLU A 349 0.84 6.87 17.73
C GLU A 349 2.08 5.97 17.72
N MET A 350 3.17 6.41 17.09
CA MET A 350 4.42 5.63 17.01
C MET A 350 5.07 5.40 18.38
N SER A 351 4.92 6.35 19.29
CA SER A 351 5.53 6.32 20.62
C SER A 351 4.59 5.82 21.72
N ASP A 352 3.42 5.28 21.35
CA ASP A 352 2.38 4.79 22.27
C ASP A 352 1.94 5.84 23.33
N GLN A 353 1.97 7.11 22.96
CA GLN A 353 1.59 8.22 23.82
C GLN A 353 0.12 8.59 23.67
N THR A 354 -0.51 9.00 24.78
CA THR A 354 -1.85 9.56 24.74
C THR A 354 -1.80 11.01 24.29
N LEU A 355 -2.51 11.31 23.20
CA LEU A 355 -2.61 12.66 22.68
C LEU A 355 -3.35 13.59 23.67
N PRO A 356 -2.83 14.79 23.97
CA PRO A 356 -3.58 15.80 24.70
C PRO A 356 -4.87 16.18 23.97
N LYS A 357 -5.91 16.55 24.73
CA LYS A 357 -7.17 17.01 24.11
C LYS A 357 -7.03 18.41 23.54
N GLU A 358 -6.52 19.33 24.35
CA GLU A 358 -6.34 20.74 24.03
C GLU A 358 -4.92 21.00 23.54
N LEU A 359 -4.74 21.97 22.64
CA LEU A 359 -3.43 22.47 22.25
C LEU A 359 -2.84 23.33 23.37
N PRO A 360 -1.51 23.38 23.53
CA PRO A 360 -0.86 24.26 24.49
C PRO A 360 -1.22 25.74 24.23
N ALA A 361 -1.60 26.46 25.29
CA ALA A 361 -1.99 27.88 25.18
C ALA A 361 -0.85 28.77 24.67
N GLU A 362 0.39 28.44 25.03
CA GLU A 362 1.59 29.13 24.54
C GLU A 362 1.80 28.95 23.04
N TRP A 363 1.58 27.74 22.53
CA TRP A 363 1.66 27.43 21.11
C TRP A 363 0.58 28.19 20.33
N ILE A 364 -0.68 28.17 20.81
CA ILE A 364 -1.77 28.95 20.20
C ILE A 364 -1.42 30.44 20.14
N THR A 365 -0.89 31.00 21.23
CA THR A 365 -0.54 32.42 21.32
C THR A 365 0.55 32.80 20.32
N ARG A 366 1.49 31.90 20.04
CA ARG A 366 2.58 32.10 19.10
C ARG A 366 2.12 32.02 17.63
N TRP A 367 1.35 31.01 17.27
CA TRP A 367 1.08 30.70 15.86
C TRP A 367 -0.23 31.28 15.32
N ARG A 368 -1.22 31.58 16.18
CA ARG A 368 -2.48 32.20 15.74
C ARG A 368 -2.28 33.52 14.98
N PRO A 369 -1.43 34.46 15.43
CA PRO A 369 -1.19 35.71 14.70
C PRO A 369 -0.58 35.47 13.30
N GLU A 370 0.27 34.46 13.16
CA GLU A 370 0.88 34.14 11.87
C GLU A 370 -0.12 33.55 10.88
N TRP A 371 -1.00 32.69 11.37
CA TRP A 371 -2.12 32.17 10.58
C TRP A 371 -3.08 33.29 10.17
N LEU A 372 -3.43 34.21 11.09
CA LEU A 372 -4.27 35.38 10.77
C LEU A 372 -3.65 36.22 9.64
N ALA A 373 -2.33 36.45 9.67
CA ALA A 373 -1.64 37.19 8.62
C ALA A 373 -1.65 36.49 7.25
N VAL A 374 -1.64 35.16 7.21
CA VAL A 374 -1.82 34.39 5.95
C VAL A 374 -3.26 34.51 5.48
N ARG A 375 -4.22 34.33 6.38
CA ARG A 375 -5.65 34.45 6.06
C ARG A 375 -6.04 35.82 5.52
N GLU A 376 -5.54 36.91 6.11
CA GLU A 376 -5.80 38.26 5.61
C GLU A 376 -5.38 38.45 4.15
N LYS A 377 -4.26 37.82 3.74
CA LYS A 377 -3.81 37.83 2.34
C LYS A 377 -4.72 37.00 1.43
N GLU A 378 -5.13 35.81 1.89
CA GLU A 378 -6.02 34.93 1.15
C GLU A 378 -7.41 35.56 0.96
N GLU A 379 -7.95 36.18 2.01
CA GLU A 379 -9.24 36.88 1.96
C GLU A 379 -9.19 38.06 1.00
N ALA A 380 -8.11 38.85 1.03
CA ALA A 380 -7.92 39.93 0.06
C ALA A 380 -7.87 39.39 -1.38
N ALA A 381 -7.22 38.24 -1.62
CA ALA A 381 -7.20 37.60 -2.93
C ALA A 381 -8.58 37.02 -3.34
N GLN A 382 -9.33 36.45 -2.41
CA GLN A 382 -10.67 35.91 -2.63
C GLN A 382 -11.71 37.01 -2.90
N GLU A 383 -11.61 38.14 -2.21
CA GLU A 383 -12.46 39.31 -2.43
C GLU A 383 -12.28 39.85 -3.85
N VAL A 384 -11.05 39.93 -4.34
CA VAL A 384 -10.75 40.27 -5.74
C VAL A 384 -11.38 39.27 -6.72
N MET A 385 -11.50 37.99 -6.33
CA MET A 385 -12.13 36.93 -7.13
C MET A 385 -13.64 36.78 -6.91
N GLY A 386 -14.27 37.63 -6.08
CA GLY A 386 -15.71 37.58 -5.80
C GLY A 386 -16.17 36.34 -5.02
N LYS A 387 -15.27 35.69 -4.27
CA LYS A 387 -15.59 34.55 -3.40
C LYS A 387 -15.79 35.01 -1.96
N ALA A 388 -16.79 34.44 -1.28
CA ALA A 388 -17.00 34.70 0.13
C ALA A 388 -15.92 34.00 0.98
N PRO A 389 -15.38 34.65 2.03
CA PRO A 389 -14.40 34.04 2.91
C PRO A 389 -15.01 32.90 3.72
N ALA A 390 -14.23 31.83 3.93
CA ALA A 390 -14.64 30.70 4.76
C ALA A 390 -14.64 31.08 6.25
N ALA A 391 -15.68 30.64 6.99
CA ALA A 391 -15.82 30.93 8.41
C ALA A 391 -15.03 29.92 9.25
N ASP A 392 -13.71 29.96 9.16
CA ASP A 392 -12.84 28.99 9.84
C ASP A 392 -12.14 29.64 11.06
N ASP A 393 -12.15 28.95 12.20
CA ASP A 393 -11.42 29.38 13.40
C ASP A 393 -10.04 28.73 13.52
N PHE A 394 -9.13 29.39 14.24
CA PHE A 394 -7.88 28.76 14.65
C PHE A 394 -8.15 27.65 15.67
N PRO A 395 -7.66 26.41 15.47
CA PRO A 395 -7.97 25.29 16.34
C PRO A 395 -7.44 25.52 17.76
N THR A 396 -8.16 24.97 18.73
CA THR A 396 -7.75 24.94 20.15
C THR A 396 -7.56 23.52 20.68
N THR A 397 -7.95 22.51 19.89
CA THR A 397 -7.85 21.09 20.19
C THR A 397 -6.97 20.38 19.16
N PHE A 398 -6.39 19.25 19.56
CA PHE A 398 -5.68 18.38 18.61
C PHE A 398 -6.64 17.81 17.57
N MET A 399 -7.78 17.26 17.99
CA MET A 399 -8.79 16.75 17.07
C MET A 399 -9.67 17.87 16.53
N ASP A 400 -10.17 17.68 15.31
CA ASP A 400 -11.14 18.57 14.69
C ASP A 400 -12.52 18.52 15.36
N ARG A 401 -13.26 19.62 15.25
CA ARG A 401 -14.68 19.64 15.61
C ARG A 401 -15.50 19.21 14.41
N LEU A 402 -16.33 18.17 14.57
CA LEU A 402 -17.12 17.62 13.46
C LEU A 402 -18.09 18.62 12.83
N GLU A 403 -18.52 19.64 13.58
CA GLU A 403 -19.39 20.71 13.09
C GLU A 403 -18.74 21.59 12.02
N ASP A 404 -17.41 21.64 11.96
CA ASP A 404 -16.65 22.40 10.96
C ASP A 404 -16.62 21.69 9.59
N PHE A 405 -17.04 20.42 9.52
CA PHE A 405 -16.94 19.56 8.32
C PHE A 405 -18.31 18.97 7.95
N PRO A 406 -19.21 19.78 7.36
CA PRO A 406 -20.51 19.28 6.91
C PRO A 406 -20.36 18.26 5.78
N ALA A 407 -21.34 17.36 5.68
CA ALA A 407 -21.33 16.30 4.68
C ALA A 407 -21.28 16.84 3.25
N GLN A 408 -20.43 16.25 2.42
CA GLN A 408 -20.23 16.71 1.05
C GLN A 408 -21.47 16.50 0.16
N PRO A 409 -21.82 17.47 -0.71
CA PRO A 409 -22.82 17.26 -1.75
C PRO A 409 -22.46 16.05 -2.63
N ARG A 410 -23.47 15.30 -3.06
CA ARG A 410 -23.30 14.09 -3.90
C ARG A 410 -22.40 12.99 -3.30
N ARG A 411 -22.16 12.99 -1.97
CA ARG A 411 -21.34 11.97 -1.27
C ARG A 411 -21.61 10.53 -1.68
N TRP A 412 -22.86 10.18 -1.98
CA TRP A 412 -23.21 8.83 -2.41
C TRP A 412 -22.58 8.43 -3.75
N HIS A 413 -22.47 9.34 -4.71
CA HIS A 413 -21.82 9.06 -6.00
C HIS A 413 -20.32 8.91 -5.84
N ILE A 414 -19.71 9.75 -4.99
CA ILE A 414 -18.27 9.71 -4.68
C ILE A 414 -17.93 8.37 -4.05
N ASN A 415 -18.69 7.97 -3.03
CA ASN A 415 -18.50 6.70 -2.35
C ASN A 415 -18.66 5.50 -3.31
N GLU A 416 -19.70 5.52 -4.16
CA GLU A 416 -19.91 4.47 -5.15
C GLU A 416 -18.75 4.37 -6.15
N ALA A 417 -18.26 5.49 -6.68
CA ALA A 417 -17.11 5.51 -7.58
C ALA A 417 -15.85 4.94 -6.90
N ASN A 418 -15.58 5.35 -5.67
CA ASN A 418 -14.46 4.80 -4.88
C ASN A 418 -14.63 3.30 -4.61
N HIS A 419 -15.84 2.81 -4.34
CA HIS A 419 -16.12 1.39 -4.16
C HIS A 419 -15.85 0.60 -5.44
N LEU A 420 -16.20 1.15 -6.61
CA LEU A 420 -15.89 0.55 -7.90
C LEU A 420 -14.39 0.51 -8.15
N THR A 421 -13.64 1.58 -7.83
CA THR A 421 -12.17 1.59 -7.87
C THR A 421 -11.59 0.47 -7.00
N VAL A 422 -12.02 0.39 -5.74
CA VAL A 422 -11.54 -0.62 -4.78
C VAL A 422 -11.87 -2.03 -5.26
N ALA A 423 -13.07 -2.26 -5.76
CA ALA A 423 -13.49 -3.55 -6.31
C ALA A 423 -12.60 -3.96 -7.50
N LEU A 424 -12.32 -3.02 -8.40
CA LEU A 424 -11.44 -3.25 -9.54
C LEU A 424 -10.01 -3.57 -9.12
N VAL A 425 -9.43 -2.78 -8.21
CA VAL A 425 -8.09 -3.02 -7.65
C VAL A 425 -8.02 -4.42 -7.01
N ARG A 426 -9.02 -4.78 -6.20
CA ARG A 426 -9.11 -6.12 -5.60
C ARG A 426 -9.14 -7.22 -6.64
N HIS A 427 -9.96 -7.07 -7.67
CA HIS A 427 -10.12 -8.05 -8.74
C HIS A 427 -8.83 -8.24 -9.56
N LEU A 428 -8.12 -7.14 -9.86
CA LEU A 428 -6.91 -7.17 -10.68
C LEU A 428 -5.70 -7.74 -9.94
N LEU A 429 -5.56 -7.43 -8.65
CA LEU A 429 -4.29 -7.61 -7.93
C LEU A 429 -4.32 -8.61 -6.77
N VAL A 430 -5.46 -8.81 -6.11
CA VAL A 430 -5.52 -9.67 -4.91
C VAL A 430 -5.79 -11.11 -5.32
N PRO A 431 -4.92 -12.08 -4.97
CA PRO A 431 -5.17 -13.49 -5.27
C PRO A 431 -6.51 -13.97 -4.69
N SER A 432 -7.16 -14.89 -5.40
CA SER A 432 -8.47 -15.45 -5.02
C SER A 432 -8.52 -15.93 -3.56
N SER A 433 -7.62 -16.84 -3.18
CA SER A 433 -7.55 -17.38 -1.81
C SER A 433 -7.44 -16.27 -0.75
N VAL A 434 -6.70 -15.19 -1.05
CA VAL A 434 -6.59 -14.02 -0.17
C VAL A 434 -7.89 -13.20 -0.14
N ARG A 435 -8.52 -12.92 -1.30
CA ARG A 435 -9.82 -12.21 -1.35
C ARG A 435 -10.88 -12.90 -0.49
N HIS A 436 -10.88 -14.22 -0.43
CA HIS A 436 -11.85 -14.99 0.35
C HIS A 436 -11.53 -15.06 1.85
N ALA A 437 -10.25 -15.02 2.22
CA ALA A 437 -9.87 -14.84 3.62
C ALA A 437 -10.18 -13.42 4.14
N PHE A 438 -10.24 -12.43 3.25
CA PHE A 438 -10.52 -11.02 3.54
C PHE A 438 -11.74 -10.48 2.74
N PRO A 439 -12.98 -10.94 3.04
CA PRO A 439 -14.17 -10.49 2.34
C PRO A 439 -14.50 -9.03 2.69
N THR A 440 -14.84 -8.22 1.68
CA THR A 440 -15.27 -6.81 1.84
C THR A 440 -16.71 -6.68 2.32
N VAL A 441 -17.56 -7.65 2.00
CA VAL A 441 -18.96 -7.70 2.42
C VAL A 441 -19.18 -9.05 3.09
N GLN A 442 -19.66 -9.05 4.34
CA GLN A 442 -20.25 -10.25 4.93
C GLN A 442 -21.60 -10.48 4.27
N TYR A 443 -21.62 -11.09 3.08
CA TYR A 443 -22.86 -11.48 2.44
C TYR A 443 -23.53 -12.57 3.28
N ARG A 444 -24.55 -12.20 4.05
CA ARG A 444 -25.60 -13.16 4.43
C ARG A 444 -26.52 -13.26 3.22
N SER A 445 -26.25 -14.22 2.34
CA SER A 445 -27.16 -14.47 1.23
C SER A 445 -28.59 -14.71 1.75
N PRO A 446 -29.62 -14.07 1.17
CA PRO A 446 -31.03 -14.45 1.40
C PRO A 446 -31.34 -15.87 0.89
N MET A 447 -30.46 -16.46 0.06
CA MET A 447 -30.54 -17.82 -0.46
C MET A 447 -29.37 -18.68 0.06
N THR A 448 -29.70 -19.81 0.66
CA THR A 448 -28.89 -21.04 0.84
C THR A 448 -27.40 -20.96 0.45
N GLY A 449 -26.49 -21.07 1.43
CA GLY A 449 -25.03 -20.99 1.22
C GLY A 449 -24.46 -22.12 0.35
N LEU A 450 -23.15 -22.14 0.07
CA LEU A 450 -22.54 -23.16 -0.81
C LEU A 450 -22.91 -24.59 -0.41
N PHE A 451 -22.90 -24.91 0.89
CA PHE A 451 -23.33 -26.21 1.40
C PHE A 451 -24.79 -26.56 1.11
N ASP A 452 -25.65 -25.55 1.04
CA ASP A 452 -27.06 -25.74 0.72
C ASP A 452 -27.27 -25.94 -0.79
N LEU A 453 -26.50 -25.23 -1.62
CA LEU A 453 -26.46 -25.43 -3.09
C LEU A 453 -25.92 -26.83 -3.46
N LEU A 454 -24.98 -27.35 -2.66
CA LEU A 454 -24.47 -28.71 -2.82
C LEU A 454 -25.41 -29.79 -2.27
N HIS A 455 -26.60 -29.43 -1.77
CA HIS A 455 -27.57 -30.34 -1.12
C HIS A 455 -27.02 -31.09 0.11
N LEU A 456 -26.10 -30.48 0.86
CA LEU A 456 -25.36 -31.14 1.95
C LEU A 456 -25.95 -30.91 3.36
N ARG A 457 -27.08 -30.21 3.52
CA ARG A 457 -27.76 -30.12 4.83
C ARG A 457 -28.56 -31.40 5.13
N GLY A 458 -28.13 -32.11 6.18
CA GLY A 458 -28.91 -33.19 6.80
C GLY A 458 -28.51 -34.62 6.38
N THR A 459 -27.52 -34.80 5.52
CA THR A 459 -26.96 -36.12 5.17
C THR A 459 -25.67 -36.38 5.95
N ALA A 460 -25.55 -37.60 6.48
CA ALA A 460 -24.43 -38.04 7.29
C ALA A 460 -23.20 -38.33 6.42
N THR A 461 -22.49 -37.30 5.95
CA THR A 461 -21.02 -37.13 5.88
C THR A 461 -20.69 -35.97 4.92
N PRO A 462 -20.37 -34.75 5.40
CA PRO A 462 -20.07 -33.64 4.51
C PRO A 462 -18.64 -33.67 3.96
N SER A 463 -17.76 -34.52 4.49
CA SER A 463 -16.32 -34.52 4.21
C SER A 463 -15.88 -35.92 3.80
N ARG A 464 -15.45 -36.06 2.54
CA ARG A 464 -14.89 -37.26 1.94
C ARG A 464 -13.41 -37.33 2.26
N ILE A 465 -12.87 -38.54 2.38
CA ILE A 465 -11.44 -38.79 2.54
C ILE A 465 -11.00 -39.83 1.52
N LYS A 466 -9.85 -39.59 0.86
CA LYS A 466 -9.30 -40.50 -0.14
C LYS A 466 -7.78 -40.58 -0.01
N GLY A 467 -7.24 -41.79 0.13
CA GLY A 467 -5.79 -42.03 0.06
C GLY A 467 -5.32 -42.03 -1.40
N ILE A 468 -4.16 -41.43 -1.66
CA ILE A 468 -3.44 -41.51 -2.92
C ILE A 468 -1.99 -41.94 -2.67
N GLU A 469 -1.52 -42.90 -3.47
CA GLU A 469 -0.13 -43.33 -3.45
C GLU A 469 0.75 -42.37 -4.25
N THR A 470 1.85 -41.92 -3.64
CA THR A 470 2.84 -41.06 -4.28
C THR A 470 4.25 -41.63 -4.11
N LYS A 471 5.22 -41.07 -4.83
CA LYS A 471 6.63 -41.46 -4.66
C LYS A 471 7.18 -41.18 -3.24
N ALA A 472 6.55 -40.29 -2.49
CA ALA A 472 6.93 -39.92 -1.13
C ALA A 472 6.10 -40.63 -0.05
N GLY A 473 5.28 -41.62 -0.45
CA GLY A 473 4.35 -42.33 0.42
C GLY A 473 2.90 -41.92 0.21
N GLU A 474 2.02 -42.46 1.06
CA GLU A 474 0.59 -42.21 1.00
C GLU A 474 0.24 -40.80 1.48
N VAL A 475 -0.57 -40.11 0.67
CA VAL A 475 -1.14 -38.79 0.95
C VAL A 475 -2.64 -38.92 1.07
N LEU A 476 -3.24 -38.21 2.02
CA LEU A 476 -4.68 -38.16 2.24
C LEU A 476 -5.25 -36.89 1.61
N LEU A 477 -6.34 -37.04 0.86
CA LEU A 477 -7.15 -35.93 0.36
C LEU A 477 -8.41 -35.84 1.22
N ARG A 478 -8.79 -34.63 1.61
CA ARG A 478 -10.05 -34.37 2.33
C ARG A 478 -10.68 -33.09 1.85
N ASP A 479 -11.98 -33.10 1.62
CA ASP A 479 -12.76 -31.92 1.22
C ASP A 479 -13.65 -31.43 2.36
N PHE A 480 -14.19 -30.22 2.18
CA PHE A 480 -14.99 -29.51 3.19
C PHE A 480 -14.32 -29.51 4.57
N CYS A 481 -13.01 -29.21 4.57
CA CYS A 481 -12.18 -29.22 5.76
C CYS A 481 -12.70 -28.21 6.80
N PRO A 482 -13.17 -28.65 7.98
CA PRO A 482 -13.66 -27.74 9.00
C PRO A 482 -12.49 -27.00 9.68
N PRO A 483 -12.72 -25.81 10.27
CA PRO A 483 -11.66 -25.03 10.93
C PRO A 483 -10.86 -25.82 11.96
N SER A 484 -11.54 -26.62 12.78
CA SER A 484 -10.89 -27.43 13.81
C SER A 484 -9.96 -28.51 13.25
N PHE A 485 -10.20 -28.98 12.02
CA PHE A 485 -9.31 -29.91 11.35
C PHE A 485 -8.08 -29.19 10.83
N VAL A 486 -8.26 -28.06 10.13
CA VAL A 486 -7.17 -27.23 9.60
C VAL A 486 -6.24 -26.80 10.73
N GLU A 487 -6.78 -26.37 11.87
CA GLU A 487 -6.02 -25.89 13.05
C GLU A 487 -5.04 -26.94 13.62
N ARG A 488 -5.35 -28.24 13.47
CA ARG A 488 -4.48 -29.32 13.95
C ARG A 488 -3.37 -29.70 12.96
N LEU A 489 -3.50 -29.28 11.70
CA LEU A 489 -2.49 -29.54 10.69
C LEU A 489 -1.41 -28.46 10.71
N ARG A 490 -0.28 -28.77 10.07
CA ARG A 490 0.83 -27.83 9.88
C ARG A 490 1.09 -27.64 8.39
N PRO A 491 1.34 -26.43 7.88
CA PRO A 491 1.70 -26.24 6.49
C PRO A 491 3.11 -26.82 6.22
N ASP A 492 3.30 -27.49 5.08
CA ASP A 492 4.63 -27.84 4.57
C ASP A 492 5.38 -26.55 4.17
N ASP A 493 6.69 -26.50 4.41
CA ASP A 493 7.52 -25.32 4.17
C ASP A 493 7.46 -24.80 2.73
N GLY A 494 7.05 -25.63 1.76
CA GLY A 494 6.91 -25.28 0.36
C GLY A 494 5.57 -24.67 -0.03
N LEU A 495 4.60 -24.51 0.88
CA LEU A 495 3.36 -23.77 0.67
C LEU A 495 3.58 -22.27 0.92
N ARG A 496 3.64 -21.49 -0.15
CA ARG A 496 4.06 -20.09 -0.16
C ARG A 496 3.44 -19.25 -1.29
N ALA A 497 2.46 -19.76 -2.05
CA ALA A 497 2.00 -19.09 -3.26
C ALA A 497 1.18 -17.83 -3.00
N PHE A 498 0.36 -17.82 -1.93
CA PHE A 498 -0.61 -16.78 -1.63
C PHE A 498 -0.25 -15.89 -0.44
N ALA A 499 0.58 -16.34 0.50
CA ALA A 499 1.01 -15.58 1.67
C ALA A 499 2.53 -15.59 1.90
N ARG A 500 3.29 -16.26 1.02
CA ARG A 500 4.77 -16.37 1.01
C ARG A 500 5.41 -17.08 2.21
N LEU A 501 4.74 -17.12 3.36
CA LEU A 501 5.15 -17.78 4.59
C LEU A 501 4.17 -18.91 4.93
N PRO A 502 4.65 -20.13 5.22
CA PRO A 502 3.78 -21.26 5.53
C PRO A 502 2.78 -20.97 6.66
N GLU A 503 3.21 -20.30 7.73
CA GLU A 503 2.33 -19.95 8.86
C GLU A 503 1.20 -19.01 8.43
N ARG A 504 1.47 -18.11 7.49
CA ARG A 504 0.45 -17.19 6.95
C ARG A 504 -0.50 -17.91 5.99
N GLU A 505 0.00 -18.85 5.18
CA GLU A 505 -0.86 -19.74 4.40
C GLU A 505 -1.82 -20.49 5.31
N HIS A 506 -1.32 -21.06 6.40
CA HIS A 506 -2.17 -21.77 7.36
C HIS A 506 -3.27 -20.88 7.93
N MET A 507 -2.97 -19.62 8.23
CA MET A 507 -3.95 -18.63 8.67
C MET A 507 -4.97 -18.28 7.56
N LEU A 508 -4.55 -18.19 6.29
CA LEU A 508 -5.46 -18.02 5.16
C LEU A 508 -6.41 -19.21 5.04
N LEU A 509 -5.89 -20.44 5.06
CA LEU A 509 -6.68 -21.68 5.00
C LEU A 509 -7.68 -21.75 6.16
N LEU A 510 -7.27 -21.33 7.37
CA LEU A 510 -8.17 -21.21 8.51
C LEU A 510 -9.28 -20.18 8.27
N GLY A 511 -8.97 -19.04 7.67
CA GLY A 511 -9.96 -18.03 7.26
C GLY A 511 -10.96 -18.59 6.26
N ILE A 512 -10.48 -19.21 5.19
CA ILE A 512 -11.29 -19.84 4.13
C ILE A 512 -12.20 -20.92 4.73
N SER A 513 -11.67 -21.79 5.60
CA SER A 513 -12.46 -22.87 6.23
C SER A 513 -13.60 -22.39 7.14
N LYS A 514 -13.56 -21.12 7.59
CA LYS A 514 -14.63 -20.50 8.40
C LYS A 514 -15.72 -19.88 7.52
N SER A 515 -15.46 -19.68 6.23
CA SER A 515 -16.40 -19.06 5.30
C SER A 515 -17.48 -20.06 4.87
N PRO A 516 -18.78 -19.74 5.01
CA PRO A 516 -19.86 -20.60 4.55
C PRO A 516 -19.99 -20.64 3.01
N ASP A 517 -19.34 -19.71 2.31
CA ASP A 517 -19.37 -19.57 0.85
C ASP A 517 -18.11 -20.14 0.18
N CYS A 518 -17.28 -20.84 0.96
CA CYS A 518 -16.07 -21.49 0.47
C CYS A 518 -16.10 -22.99 0.78
N ALA A 519 -15.54 -23.79 -0.12
CA ALA A 519 -15.22 -25.18 0.12
C ALA A 519 -13.70 -25.36 -0.01
N LEU A 520 -13.10 -25.87 1.07
CA LEU A 520 -11.66 -26.12 1.14
C LEU A 520 -11.39 -27.62 1.06
N ALA A 521 -10.58 -28.02 0.09
CA ALA A 521 -10.02 -29.36 -0.01
C ALA A 521 -8.51 -29.34 0.23
N LEU A 522 -8.01 -30.23 1.08
CA LEU A 522 -6.61 -30.33 1.46
C LEU A 522 -6.02 -31.68 1.06
N ALA A 523 -4.78 -31.66 0.58
CA ALA A 523 -3.89 -32.80 0.55
C ALA A 523 -2.96 -32.73 1.77
N TYR A 524 -2.88 -33.78 2.58
CA TYR A 524 -2.07 -33.82 3.79
C TYR A 524 -1.43 -35.18 4.05
N THR A 525 -0.32 -35.20 4.77
CA THR A 525 0.39 -36.42 5.16
C THR A 525 -0.22 -37.05 6.42
N HIS A 526 0.12 -38.31 6.70
CA HIS A 526 -0.24 -38.96 7.96
C HIS A 526 0.35 -38.29 9.21
N SER A 527 1.47 -37.56 9.06
CA SER A 527 2.06 -36.72 10.11
C SER A 527 1.28 -35.42 10.37
N GLY A 528 0.27 -35.11 9.55
CA GLY A 528 -0.55 -33.91 9.68
C GLY A 528 0.02 -32.68 8.97
N GLU A 529 0.86 -32.86 7.96
CA GLU A 529 1.40 -31.76 7.15
C GLU A 529 0.52 -31.51 5.93
N ILE A 530 0.06 -30.27 5.72
CA ILE A 530 -0.65 -29.82 4.52
C ILE A 530 0.37 -29.65 3.41
N ILE A 531 0.14 -30.31 2.28
CA ILE A 531 1.04 -30.29 1.13
C ILE A 531 0.38 -29.81 -0.16
N GLY A 532 -0.92 -29.51 -0.11
CA GLY A 532 -1.65 -28.86 -1.19
C GLY A 532 -3.07 -28.50 -0.78
N GLU A 533 -3.63 -27.53 -1.48
CA GLU A 533 -4.99 -27.06 -1.29
C GLU A 533 -5.71 -26.83 -2.61
N VAL A 534 -7.03 -26.99 -2.59
CA VAL A 534 -7.95 -26.48 -3.61
C VAL A 534 -9.05 -25.75 -2.89
N THR A 535 -9.25 -24.49 -3.26
CA THR A 535 -10.32 -23.64 -2.75
C THR A 535 -11.34 -23.38 -3.85
N LEU A 536 -12.60 -23.65 -3.53
CA LEU A 536 -13.78 -23.26 -4.31
C LEU A 536 -14.46 -22.13 -3.57
N ALA A 537 -14.60 -20.97 -4.20
CA ALA A 537 -15.19 -19.81 -3.54
C ALA A 537 -16.01 -18.97 -4.52
N ARG A 538 -17.03 -18.27 -4.03
CA ARG A 538 -17.89 -17.46 -4.88
C ARG A 538 -17.08 -16.38 -5.61
N GLY A 539 -17.39 -16.12 -6.89
CA GLY A 539 -16.83 -15.00 -7.62
C GLY A 539 -17.01 -13.67 -6.87
N ASP A 540 -16.05 -12.76 -7.02
CA ASP A 540 -16.11 -11.43 -6.43
C ASP A 540 -17.15 -10.53 -7.13
N SER A 541 -17.19 -9.25 -6.73
CA SER A 541 -18.16 -8.28 -7.24
C SER A 541 -18.09 -8.06 -8.76
N PHE A 542 -16.98 -8.42 -9.41
CA PHE A 542 -16.89 -8.42 -10.88
C PHE A 542 -17.89 -9.40 -11.51
N TRP A 543 -18.28 -10.46 -10.81
CA TRP A 543 -19.22 -11.48 -11.27
C TRP A 543 -20.66 -11.25 -10.78
N ASP A 544 -20.92 -10.14 -10.08
CA ASP A 544 -22.25 -9.84 -9.55
C ASP A 544 -23.31 -9.78 -10.66
N GLY A 545 -24.48 -10.35 -10.34
CA GLY A 545 -25.59 -10.53 -11.27
C GLY A 545 -25.56 -11.84 -12.06
N ILE A 546 -24.52 -12.67 -11.91
CA ILE A 546 -24.44 -14.00 -12.52
C ILE A 546 -24.60 -15.06 -11.43
N GLU A 547 -25.57 -15.96 -11.60
CA GLU A 547 -25.89 -17.00 -10.63
C GLU A 547 -24.83 -18.11 -10.64
N ASN A 548 -24.48 -18.64 -9.47
CA ASN A 548 -23.62 -19.81 -9.27
C ASN A 548 -22.23 -19.75 -9.95
N VAL A 549 -21.58 -18.58 -9.95
CA VAL A 549 -20.18 -18.42 -10.43
C VAL A 549 -19.19 -18.56 -9.28
N TYR A 550 -18.24 -19.47 -9.42
CA TYR A 550 -17.24 -19.78 -8.39
C TYR A 550 -15.84 -19.83 -8.97
N GLU A 551 -14.90 -19.24 -8.25
CA GLU A 551 -13.48 -19.29 -8.54
C GLU A 551 -12.84 -20.55 -7.93
N VAL A 552 -11.89 -21.13 -8.66
CA VAL A 552 -11.08 -22.27 -8.25
C VAL A 552 -9.63 -21.83 -8.11
N ALA A 553 -9.10 -21.89 -6.90
CA ALA A 553 -7.68 -21.73 -6.62
C ALA A 553 -7.04 -23.08 -6.27
N ILE A 554 -5.78 -23.28 -6.65
CA ILE A 554 -5.02 -24.48 -6.33
C ILE A 554 -3.57 -24.13 -5.99
N GLU A 555 -3.06 -24.74 -4.93
CA GLU A 555 -1.64 -24.74 -4.60
C GLU A 555 -1.16 -26.15 -4.25
N VAL A 556 0.07 -26.46 -4.62
CA VAL A 556 0.80 -27.63 -4.12
C VAL A 556 2.20 -27.19 -3.72
N SER A 557 2.64 -27.67 -2.55
CA SER A 557 3.96 -27.40 -2.00
C SER A 557 5.04 -27.61 -3.05
N SER A 558 5.96 -26.65 -3.16
CA SER A 558 7.14 -26.74 -4.03
C SER A 558 7.96 -28.01 -3.75
N ASN A 559 8.04 -28.45 -2.50
CA ASN A 559 8.74 -29.66 -2.07
C ASN A 559 8.10 -30.97 -2.57
N ARG A 560 6.85 -30.90 -3.03
CA ARG A 560 6.04 -32.06 -3.45
C ARG A 560 5.62 -32.00 -4.92
N ARG A 561 6.12 -31.03 -5.68
CA ARG A 561 5.85 -30.92 -7.14
C ARG A 561 6.38 -32.16 -7.88
N GLY A 562 5.75 -32.48 -9.00
CA GLY A 562 6.08 -33.68 -9.79
C GLY A 562 5.55 -35.01 -9.24
N MET A 563 4.84 -35.01 -8.11
CA MET A 563 4.26 -36.23 -7.51
C MET A 563 2.80 -36.51 -7.95
N GLY A 564 2.23 -35.67 -8.83
CA GLY A 564 0.86 -35.83 -9.33
C GLY A 564 -0.24 -35.36 -8.37
N ILE A 565 0.12 -34.78 -7.22
CA ILE A 565 -0.81 -34.31 -6.18
C ILE A 565 -1.81 -33.30 -6.74
N ALA A 566 -1.35 -32.26 -7.46
CA ALA A 566 -2.22 -31.20 -7.99
C ALA A 566 -3.39 -31.78 -8.82
N ARG A 567 -3.08 -32.69 -9.75
CA ARG A 567 -4.08 -33.33 -10.62
C ARG A 567 -5.08 -34.16 -9.81
N ARG A 568 -4.61 -34.91 -8.80
CA ARG A 568 -5.47 -35.78 -7.98
C ARG A 568 -6.33 -34.98 -7.02
N LEU A 569 -5.78 -33.94 -6.41
CA LEU A 569 -6.49 -33.04 -5.50
C LEU A 569 -7.56 -32.23 -6.24
N LEU A 570 -7.22 -31.64 -7.40
CA LEU A 570 -8.18 -30.92 -8.24
C LEU A 570 -9.33 -31.82 -8.68
N ALA A 571 -9.03 -33.03 -9.16
CA ALA A 571 -10.06 -33.99 -9.53
C ALA A 571 -10.98 -34.35 -8.36
N PHE A 572 -10.41 -34.60 -7.18
CA PHE A 572 -11.17 -34.94 -5.99
C PHE A 572 -12.07 -33.80 -5.51
N ALA A 573 -11.58 -32.55 -5.55
CA ALA A 573 -12.36 -31.38 -5.20
C ALA A 573 -13.54 -31.13 -6.17
N LEU A 574 -13.37 -31.49 -7.44
CA LEU A 574 -14.32 -31.20 -8.52
C LEU A 574 -15.17 -32.38 -9.00
N GLU A 575 -15.16 -33.52 -8.29
CA GLU A 575 -15.92 -34.72 -8.67
C GLU A 575 -17.39 -34.73 -8.16
N LEU A 576 -17.86 -33.62 -7.58
CA LEU A 576 -19.24 -33.50 -7.05
C LEU A 576 -20.24 -33.21 -8.16
N ASP A 577 -21.32 -34.01 -8.22
CA ASP A 577 -22.37 -33.84 -9.24
C ASP A 577 -23.01 -32.44 -9.19
N ALA A 578 -23.22 -31.87 -8.00
CA ALA A 578 -23.80 -30.54 -7.83
C ALA A 578 -22.99 -29.39 -8.49
N LEU A 579 -21.71 -29.62 -8.83
CA LEU A 579 -20.91 -28.63 -9.56
C LEU A 579 -21.36 -28.46 -11.02
N GLU A 580 -22.15 -29.40 -11.56
CA GLU A 580 -22.73 -29.27 -12.89
C GLU A 580 -23.83 -28.19 -12.99
N ASP A 581 -24.29 -27.65 -11.86
CA ASP A 581 -25.22 -26.51 -11.78
C ASP A 581 -24.49 -25.16 -11.66
N MET A 582 -23.15 -25.16 -11.81
CA MET A 582 -22.27 -24.04 -11.50
C MET A 582 -21.37 -23.67 -12.68
N ILE A 583 -20.94 -22.41 -12.70
CA ILE A 583 -19.85 -21.95 -13.55
C ILE A 583 -18.60 -21.87 -12.68
N LEU A 584 -17.60 -22.68 -13.00
CA LEU A 584 -16.30 -22.64 -12.32
C LEU A 584 -15.30 -21.89 -13.20
N PHE A 585 -14.57 -20.94 -12.63
CA PHE A 585 -13.48 -20.26 -13.33
C PHE A 585 -12.20 -20.25 -12.51
N ALA A 586 -11.06 -20.05 -13.16
CA ALA A 586 -9.76 -19.91 -12.50
C ALA A 586 -8.94 -18.87 -13.26
N ILE A 587 -8.37 -17.91 -12.54
CA ILE A 587 -7.49 -16.89 -13.11
C ILE A 587 -6.05 -17.21 -12.72
N GLY A 588 -5.22 -17.46 -13.73
CA GLY A 588 -3.80 -17.64 -13.58
C GLY A 588 -3.06 -16.35 -13.89
N LEU A 589 -2.57 -15.66 -12.85
CA LEU A 589 -1.76 -14.46 -12.97
C LEU A 589 -0.28 -14.82 -12.80
N SER A 590 0.52 -14.50 -13.81
CA SER A 590 1.92 -14.93 -13.94
C SER A 590 2.82 -14.44 -12.80
N TRP A 591 2.51 -13.27 -12.23
CA TRP A 591 3.21 -12.71 -11.08
C TRP A 591 2.90 -13.41 -9.74
N HIS A 592 1.92 -14.33 -9.71
CA HIS A 592 1.68 -15.23 -8.57
C HIS A 592 2.43 -16.57 -8.72
N TRP A 593 3.04 -16.83 -9.87
CA TRP A 593 3.65 -18.12 -10.16
C TRP A 593 5.10 -18.20 -9.71
N ASP A 594 5.51 -19.40 -9.34
CA ASP A 594 6.90 -19.76 -9.09
C ASP A 594 7.43 -20.59 -10.26
N TYR A 595 7.60 -19.94 -11.42
CA TYR A 595 8.15 -20.58 -12.62
C TYR A 595 9.68 -20.59 -12.64
N GLU A 596 10.33 -19.63 -11.98
CA GLU A 596 11.78 -19.57 -11.84
C GLU A 596 12.32 -20.73 -11.00
N GLY A 597 11.67 -21.05 -9.87
CA GLY A 597 12.02 -22.21 -9.05
C GLY A 597 11.87 -23.55 -9.78
N LEU A 598 11.10 -23.58 -10.87
CA LEU A 598 10.97 -24.74 -11.76
C LEU A 598 11.93 -24.71 -12.96
N GLY A 599 12.66 -23.62 -13.18
CA GLY A 599 13.53 -23.44 -14.34
C GLY A 599 12.78 -23.48 -15.67
N VAL A 600 11.51 -23.04 -15.69
CA VAL A 600 10.67 -23.01 -16.90
C VAL A 600 10.28 -21.59 -17.28
N THR A 601 9.97 -21.38 -18.56
CA THR A 601 9.47 -20.08 -19.03
C THR A 601 8.03 -19.86 -18.56
N VAL A 602 7.62 -18.59 -18.47
CA VAL A 602 6.23 -18.21 -18.16
C VAL A 602 5.22 -18.89 -19.10
N HIS A 603 5.51 -18.97 -20.40
CA HIS A 603 4.66 -19.66 -21.38
C HIS A 603 4.56 -21.17 -21.13
N ARG A 604 5.66 -21.79 -20.69
CA ARG A 604 5.65 -23.22 -20.34
C ARG A 604 4.84 -23.45 -19.07
N TYR A 605 4.97 -22.58 -18.07
CA TYR A 605 4.18 -22.64 -16.85
C TYR A 605 2.68 -22.45 -17.14
N ARG A 606 2.34 -21.46 -17.96
CA ARG A 606 0.98 -21.22 -18.47
C ARG A 606 0.38 -22.49 -19.08
N GLN A 607 1.12 -23.18 -19.95
CA GLN A 607 0.65 -24.44 -20.55
C GLN A 607 0.44 -25.55 -19.50
N ILE A 608 1.29 -25.63 -18.47
CA ILE A 608 1.12 -26.59 -17.38
C ILE A 608 -0.20 -26.34 -16.64
N ILE A 609 -0.54 -25.07 -16.38
CA ILE A 609 -1.81 -24.70 -15.74
C ILE A 609 -3.00 -25.08 -16.64
N ILE A 610 -2.95 -24.75 -17.94
CA ILE A 610 -3.99 -25.14 -18.90
C ILE A 610 -4.19 -26.65 -18.91
N ASP A 611 -3.11 -27.41 -19.05
CA ASP A 611 -3.17 -28.88 -19.13
C ASP A 611 -3.71 -29.49 -17.83
N LEU A 612 -3.37 -28.91 -16.67
CA LEU A 612 -3.87 -29.35 -15.36
C LEU A 612 -5.39 -29.22 -15.27
N PHE A 613 -5.92 -28.03 -15.56
CA PHE A 613 -7.33 -27.71 -15.45
C PHE A 613 -8.17 -28.36 -16.57
N ALA A 614 -7.62 -28.52 -17.78
CA ALA A 614 -8.27 -29.22 -18.89
C ALA A 614 -8.65 -30.67 -18.52
N THR A 615 -7.90 -31.33 -17.62
CA THR A 615 -8.28 -32.67 -17.13
C THR A 615 -9.62 -32.70 -16.40
N GLN A 616 -10.09 -31.54 -15.91
CA GLN A 616 -11.36 -31.38 -15.20
C GLN A 616 -12.41 -30.61 -16.03
N GLY A 617 -12.23 -30.54 -17.36
CA GLY A 617 -13.22 -29.94 -18.27
C GLY A 617 -13.16 -28.42 -18.38
N PHE A 618 -12.12 -27.78 -17.85
CA PHE A 618 -11.90 -26.35 -18.08
C PHE A 618 -11.35 -26.11 -19.48
N VAL A 619 -11.75 -25.00 -20.06
CA VAL A 619 -11.22 -24.49 -21.32
C VAL A 619 -10.76 -23.04 -21.14
N GLU A 620 -9.78 -22.64 -21.94
CA GLU A 620 -9.32 -21.26 -21.98
C GLU A 620 -10.37 -20.38 -22.67
N TYR A 621 -10.67 -19.24 -22.05
CA TYR A 621 -11.56 -18.23 -22.61
C TYR A 621 -10.79 -16.95 -22.91
N PRO A 622 -10.98 -16.33 -24.10
CA PRO A 622 -10.55 -14.97 -24.32
C PRO A 622 -11.37 -14.02 -23.42
N THR A 623 -10.71 -13.00 -22.89
CA THR A 623 -11.33 -11.99 -22.04
C THR A 623 -10.76 -10.61 -22.34
N THR A 624 -11.58 -9.57 -22.13
CA THR A 624 -11.17 -8.16 -22.14
C THR A 624 -10.72 -7.68 -20.77
N GLU A 625 -10.68 -8.57 -19.77
CA GLU A 625 -10.18 -8.28 -18.43
C GLU A 625 -8.71 -7.81 -18.49
N PRO A 626 -8.39 -6.60 -17.99
CA PRO A 626 -7.05 -6.03 -18.16
C PRO A 626 -5.93 -6.85 -17.49
N ASN A 627 -6.18 -7.44 -16.32
CA ASN A 627 -5.23 -8.33 -15.65
C ASN A 627 -4.87 -9.55 -16.49
N VAL A 628 -5.76 -10.06 -17.36
CA VAL A 628 -5.45 -11.22 -18.22
C VAL A 628 -4.99 -10.78 -19.61
N SER A 629 -5.73 -9.91 -20.27
CA SER A 629 -5.51 -9.51 -21.66
C SER A 629 -4.22 -8.72 -21.90
N MET A 630 -3.73 -7.98 -20.90
CA MET A 630 -2.53 -7.17 -21.03
C MET A 630 -1.24 -7.95 -20.78
N GLU A 631 -1.32 -9.20 -20.30
CA GLU A 631 -0.14 -10.02 -19.97
C GLU A 631 -0.22 -11.40 -20.64
N PRO A 632 0.59 -11.68 -21.67
CA PRO A 632 0.57 -12.96 -22.39
C PRO A 632 0.83 -14.19 -21.52
N GLY A 633 1.51 -14.01 -20.38
CA GLY A 633 1.69 -15.05 -19.39
C GLY A 633 0.38 -15.52 -18.75
N ASN A 634 -0.64 -14.65 -18.69
CA ASN A 634 -1.85 -14.89 -17.91
C ASN A 634 -2.87 -15.74 -18.67
N VAL A 635 -3.80 -16.31 -17.91
CA VAL A 635 -4.84 -17.19 -18.45
C VAL A 635 -6.12 -17.11 -17.62
N LEU A 636 -7.26 -17.11 -18.31
CA LEU A 636 -8.58 -17.33 -17.71
C LEU A 636 -9.13 -18.66 -18.22
N LEU A 637 -9.42 -19.56 -17.28
CA LEU A 637 -9.97 -20.87 -17.55
C LEU A 637 -11.37 -20.95 -16.96
N ALA A 638 -12.31 -21.59 -17.66
CA ALA A 638 -13.62 -21.86 -17.09
C ALA A 638 -14.20 -23.20 -17.51
N ARG A 639 -15.03 -23.78 -16.65
CA ARG A 639 -15.88 -24.94 -16.88
C ARG A 639 -17.31 -24.52 -16.59
N ILE A 640 -18.17 -24.58 -17.62
CA ILE A 640 -19.60 -24.37 -17.48
C ILE A 640 -20.26 -25.73 -17.29
N GLY A 641 -20.91 -25.92 -16.14
CA GLY A 641 -21.62 -27.15 -15.83
C GLY A 641 -22.75 -27.45 -16.82
N SER A 642 -23.01 -28.74 -17.05
CA SER A 642 -23.99 -29.21 -18.04
C SER A 642 -25.45 -28.87 -17.72
N ARG A 643 -25.75 -28.45 -16.49
CA ARG A 643 -27.09 -28.04 -16.02
C ARG A 643 -27.24 -26.54 -15.80
N VAL A 644 -26.21 -25.74 -16.12
CA VAL A 644 -26.28 -24.28 -16.09
C VAL A 644 -27.24 -23.78 -17.17
N ASP A 645 -28.18 -22.91 -16.78
CA ASP A 645 -29.12 -22.29 -17.71
C ASP A 645 -28.39 -21.47 -18.79
N GLN A 646 -28.83 -21.59 -20.03
CA GLN A 646 -28.20 -20.93 -21.18
C GLN A 646 -28.16 -19.41 -21.04
N ARG A 647 -29.12 -18.79 -20.35
CA ARG A 647 -29.12 -17.35 -20.04
C ARG A 647 -27.94 -16.99 -19.13
N VAL A 648 -27.70 -17.77 -18.09
CA VAL A 648 -26.60 -17.55 -17.13
C VAL A 648 -25.24 -17.74 -17.81
N ALA A 649 -25.09 -18.81 -18.61
CA ALA A 649 -23.88 -19.02 -19.42
C ALA A 649 -23.62 -17.86 -20.40
N SER A 650 -24.69 -17.32 -21.01
CA SER A 650 -24.60 -16.19 -21.93
C SER A 650 -24.22 -14.88 -21.21
N GLN A 651 -24.71 -14.66 -19.99
CA GLN A 651 -24.30 -13.53 -19.14
C GLN A 651 -22.82 -13.62 -18.76
N PHE A 652 -22.34 -14.82 -18.41
CA PHE A 652 -20.93 -15.08 -18.14
C PHE A 652 -20.04 -14.77 -19.36
N HIS A 653 -20.39 -15.29 -20.54
CA HIS A 653 -19.65 -14.97 -21.77
C HIS A 653 -19.67 -13.48 -22.10
N SER A 654 -20.81 -12.81 -21.90
CA SER A 654 -20.91 -11.36 -22.11
C SER A 654 -20.03 -10.57 -21.14
N ARG A 655 -19.87 -11.04 -19.90
CA ARG A 655 -19.01 -10.40 -18.90
C ARG A 655 -17.53 -10.52 -19.27
N LEU A 656 -17.09 -11.68 -19.74
CA LEU A 656 -15.72 -11.91 -20.22
C LEU A 656 -15.32 -10.96 -21.36
N LEU A 657 -16.27 -10.59 -22.22
CA LEU A 657 -16.02 -9.72 -23.38
C LEU A 657 -16.45 -8.27 -23.14
N SER A 658 -16.99 -7.97 -21.96
CA SER A 658 -17.29 -6.59 -21.59
C SER A 658 -16.01 -5.93 -21.11
N THR A 659 -15.66 -4.80 -21.72
CA THR A 659 -14.69 -3.90 -21.10
C THR A 659 -15.28 -3.50 -19.75
N PRO A 660 -14.56 -3.67 -18.63
CA PRO A 660 -14.96 -2.99 -17.40
C PRO A 660 -15.18 -1.53 -17.78
N ASN A 661 -16.32 -0.94 -17.39
CA ASN A 661 -16.71 0.38 -17.85
C ASN A 661 -15.82 1.43 -17.17
N LEU A 662 -14.56 1.51 -17.61
CA LEU A 662 -13.48 2.39 -17.10
C LEU A 662 -13.77 3.87 -17.37
N ALA A 663 -14.81 4.16 -18.15
CA ALA A 663 -15.28 5.53 -18.40
C ALA A 663 -16.08 6.12 -17.22
N HIS A 664 -16.42 5.33 -16.20
CA HIS A 664 -17.16 5.75 -15.00
C HIS A 664 -16.44 5.49 -13.67
N VAL A 665 -15.32 4.76 -13.69
CA VAL A 665 -14.35 4.67 -12.59
C VAL A 665 -13.36 5.78 -12.81
#